data_AF-Q6LU08-F1
#
_entry.id   AF-Q6LU08-F1
#
_cell.length_a   1.000
_cell.length_b   1.000
_cell.length_c   1.000
_cell.angle_alpha   90.00
_cell.angle_beta   90.00
_cell.angle_gamma   90.00
#
_symmetry.space_group_name_H-M   'P 1'
#
loop_
_entity.id
_entity.type
_entity.pdbx_description
1 polymer ?
#
loop_
_entity_poly.entity_id
_entity_poly.type
_entity_poly.pdbx_seq_one_letter_code
_entity_poly.pdbx_strand_id
1 'polypeptide(L)'
;MGWLHLVWVAFFFISFSASSQVYPSTATGWVLPGVWEEPLATSVFDSAKEVKEWEVQHADVVFGSLDDVALNQQTIAMGYMYTQKFDCRPEEKIAWLNKKTAERGIDVENAYLHYLEDTVLSVPSVDVGMDYLLKGQPLHLLLIRDGNLSTARPPLTLKPSDEIILISSYPFDQFDVVADTVPSVMRSVAGDDGNIAKWTSSNTQWLNRQNTWQGEFTLASAWLSAFPFYQDREMNTGLKVLSRGLKIWALKLNWPAGTTLSTLSVKPWIEADNNTLSFLGWDDQNDRNHDGFISKIEYSTRSNVNASARFKHQARLIPASGLWRNSCWYRTNFNRSEINDLYGDWYHYDWQRQGLSGAYNDDMAKLLGENQFTLIAGGQIAELPFKVGNDEAAKFYAEQMADFLQIVKIKTGTRWLAANISELNLWEYSVWPTPLRDIMDVWLREHYLSPAMGLDRMQRSWDSFALAKLGDKSLIMATTRGGRSENNVTSSNAWHKDIETGLALYYFFNLPKVTYYHSWNQTFIYGSNNTQFDHDNRGSSNWYRQGIPKNWAYQPTKMLDISIGYPSKIPKGYKPVYWKSKQGKAKTTETKLLVGQEKVSLHKANWFWLYRSGWVSEFPEEGVMARQYSDGLVVYRAPQDRNQASYFHSKPLRVSLPGVYRRVNRDGSLSAPIHYIELGGYEGAVLKRVR
;
A
#
# COMPACT_ATOMS: atom_id res chain seq x y z
N MET A 1 37.01 -32.94 -54.89
CA MET A 1 36.88 -33.68 -53.62
C MET A 1 37.95 -33.13 -52.70
N GLY A 2 37.74 -32.45 -51.58
CA GLY A 2 36.58 -32.10 -50.78
C GLY A 2 37.19 -31.65 -49.45
N TRP A 3 37.25 -30.36 -49.16
CA TRP A 3 37.75 -29.84 -47.88
C TRP A 3 36.57 -29.20 -47.16
N LEU A 4 36.07 -29.91 -46.14
CA LEU A 4 35.04 -29.46 -45.23
C LEU A 4 35.65 -28.50 -44.21
N HIS A 5 35.11 -27.29 -44.13
CA HIS A 5 35.30 -26.41 -42.98
C HIS A 5 34.50 -26.95 -41.78
N LEU A 6 35.20 -27.20 -40.67
CA LEU A 6 34.61 -27.54 -39.38
C LEU A 6 34.61 -26.27 -38.53
N VAL A 7 33.45 -25.61 -38.45
CA VAL A 7 33.21 -24.48 -37.54
C VAL A 7 32.88 -25.05 -36.17
N TRP A 8 33.75 -24.80 -35.19
CA TRP A 8 33.46 -25.02 -33.77
C TRP A 8 32.63 -23.83 -33.25
N VAL A 9 31.35 -24.06 -32.99
CA VAL A 9 30.52 -23.12 -32.21
C VAL A 9 30.56 -23.57 -30.76
N ALA A 10 31.31 -22.84 -29.94
CA ALA A 10 31.26 -22.97 -28.48
C ALA A 10 29.98 -22.29 -27.96
N PHE A 11 28.96 -23.08 -27.65
CA PHE A 11 27.84 -22.63 -26.83
C PHE A 11 28.31 -22.46 -25.38
N PHE A 12 28.58 -21.22 -24.97
CA PHE A 12 28.57 -20.87 -23.56
C PHE A 12 27.12 -20.91 -23.06
N PHE A 13 26.72 -22.03 -22.47
CA PHE A 13 25.58 -22.06 -21.58
C PHE A 13 25.90 -21.18 -20.37
N ILE A 14 25.39 -19.96 -20.35
CA ILE A 14 25.23 -19.21 -19.11
C ILE A 14 24.20 -20.00 -18.30
N SER A 15 24.68 -20.85 -17.40
CA SER A 15 23.84 -21.47 -16.38
C SER A 15 23.29 -20.35 -15.51
N PHE A 16 22.03 -19.98 -15.73
CA PHE A 16 21.27 -19.22 -14.74
C PHE A 16 21.37 -20.01 -13.44
N SER A 17 22.02 -19.42 -12.43
CA SER A 17 21.99 -19.94 -11.08
C SER A 17 20.53 -19.93 -10.65
N ALA A 18 19.90 -21.10 -10.64
CA ALA A 18 18.62 -21.27 -9.98
C ALA A 18 18.88 -20.90 -8.51
N SER A 19 18.44 -19.71 -8.10
CA SER A 19 18.59 -19.27 -6.71
C SER A 19 17.97 -20.35 -5.83
N SER A 20 18.82 -21.07 -5.09
CA SER A 20 18.36 -21.99 -4.07
C SER A 20 17.59 -21.17 -3.04
N GLN A 21 16.41 -21.63 -2.64
CA GLN A 21 15.70 -21.02 -1.51
C GLN A 21 16.63 -20.88 -0.30
N VAL A 22 16.52 -19.77 0.44
CA VAL A 22 17.40 -19.47 1.59
C VAL A 22 17.34 -20.58 2.64
N TYR A 23 16.15 -21.07 2.96
CA TYR A 23 15.94 -22.11 3.97
C TYR A 23 15.47 -23.45 3.37
N PRO A 24 15.85 -24.59 3.95
CA PRO A 24 15.69 -25.90 3.31
C PRO A 24 14.24 -26.37 3.11
N SER A 25 13.28 -25.88 3.90
CA SER A 25 11.88 -26.34 3.87
C SER A 25 10.87 -25.29 3.39
N THR A 26 11.31 -24.03 3.25
CA THR A 26 10.44 -22.93 2.83
C THR A 26 11.26 -21.72 2.39
N ALA A 27 10.63 -20.81 1.66
CA ALA A 27 11.18 -19.51 1.33
C ALA A 27 10.76 -18.45 2.36
N THR A 28 11.51 -17.36 2.48
CA THR A 28 11.21 -16.23 3.37
C THR A 28 11.11 -14.92 2.60
N GLY A 29 10.46 -13.93 3.19
CA GLY A 29 10.44 -12.59 2.64
C GLY A 29 10.39 -11.49 3.69
N TRP A 30 10.78 -10.28 3.28
CA TRP A 30 10.65 -9.08 4.09
C TRP A 30 9.53 -8.20 3.57
N VAL A 31 8.84 -7.52 4.49
CA VAL A 31 7.79 -6.55 4.18
C VAL A 31 8.25 -5.19 4.68
N LEU A 32 8.42 -4.26 3.75
CA LEU A 32 8.88 -2.90 3.96
C LEU A 32 10.11 -2.82 4.88
N PRO A 33 11.22 -3.53 4.57
CA PRO A 33 12.48 -3.32 5.28
C PRO A 33 12.99 -1.90 5.02
N GLY A 34 13.85 -1.39 5.91
CA GLY A 34 14.37 -0.03 5.82
C GLY A 34 14.55 0.62 7.19
N VAL A 35 15.02 1.86 7.20
CA VAL A 35 15.33 2.57 8.47
C VAL A 35 16.31 1.74 9.33
N TRP A 36 17.33 1.16 8.70
CA TRP A 36 18.33 0.35 9.40
C TRP A 36 19.10 1.22 10.40
N GLU A 37 19.26 0.69 11.60
CA GLU A 37 19.94 1.36 12.70
C GLU A 37 21.04 0.45 13.26
N GLU A 38 22.07 1.07 13.83
CA GLU A 38 23.03 0.35 14.66
C GLU A 38 22.30 -0.21 15.91
N PRO A 39 22.52 -1.48 16.27
CA PRO A 39 21.91 -2.06 17.47
C PRO A 39 22.32 -1.31 18.74
N LEU A 40 21.35 -1.01 19.60
CA LEU A 40 21.57 -0.33 20.90
C LEU A 40 21.77 -1.31 22.07
N ALA A 41 21.63 -2.62 21.81
CA ALA A 41 21.76 -3.69 22.79
C ALA A 41 22.55 -4.86 22.19
N THR A 42 22.98 -5.81 23.03
CA THR A 42 23.76 -6.98 22.61
C THR A 42 23.08 -7.71 21.45
N SER A 43 23.76 -7.71 20.31
CA SER A 43 23.34 -8.31 19.05
C SER A 43 24.54 -8.93 18.33
N VAL A 44 24.32 -9.57 17.18
CA VAL A 44 25.39 -10.11 16.32
C VAL A 44 25.87 -9.10 15.27
N PHE A 45 25.31 -7.89 15.26
CA PHE A 45 25.63 -6.82 14.33
C PHE A 45 26.23 -5.63 15.08
N ASP A 46 27.18 -4.98 14.42
CA ASP A 46 27.90 -3.80 14.89
C ASP A 46 27.52 -2.53 14.10
N SER A 47 26.66 -2.64 13.07
CA SER A 47 26.22 -1.48 12.29
C SER A 47 24.89 -1.68 11.57
N ALA A 48 24.23 -0.57 11.18
CA ALA A 48 23.05 -0.57 10.31
C ALA A 48 23.30 -1.29 8.97
N LYS A 49 24.53 -1.21 8.45
CA LYS A 49 24.93 -1.86 7.19
C LYS A 49 24.92 -3.39 7.33
N GLU A 50 25.44 -3.92 8.44
CA GLU A 50 25.43 -5.36 8.71
C GLU A 50 24.00 -5.90 8.90
N VAL A 51 23.10 -5.13 9.51
CA VAL A 51 21.68 -5.48 9.59
C VAL A 51 21.08 -5.60 8.19
N LYS A 52 21.34 -4.62 7.32
CA LYS A 52 20.87 -4.63 5.92
C LYS A 52 21.42 -5.83 5.15
N GLU A 53 22.73 -6.10 5.25
CA GLU A 53 23.38 -7.24 4.59
C GLU A 53 22.83 -8.58 5.10
N TRP A 54 22.56 -8.68 6.41
CA TRP A 54 21.91 -9.85 7.00
C TRP A 54 20.52 -10.06 6.41
N GLU A 55 19.69 -9.02 6.32
CA GLU A 55 18.36 -9.14 5.72
C GLU A 55 18.40 -9.64 4.28
N VAL A 56 19.32 -9.13 3.46
CA VAL A 56 19.52 -9.59 2.08
C VAL A 56 19.82 -11.09 2.01
N GLN A 57 20.60 -11.62 2.95
CA GLN A 57 20.99 -13.03 2.98
C GLN A 57 19.90 -13.95 3.57
N HIS A 58 18.85 -13.39 4.19
CA HIS A 58 17.85 -14.13 4.96
C HIS A 58 16.42 -14.03 4.37
N ALA A 59 16.30 -13.57 3.12
CA ALA A 59 15.04 -13.54 2.37
C ALA A 59 15.22 -13.87 0.89
N ASP A 60 14.22 -14.53 0.33
CA ASP A 60 14.12 -14.81 -1.11
C ASP A 60 13.42 -13.67 -1.87
N VAL A 61 12.53 -12.93 -1.19
CA VAL A 61 11.73 -11.85 -1.76
C VAL A 61 11.61 -10.66 -0.81
N VAL A 62 11.48 -9.45 -1.36
CA VAL A 62 11.26 -8.21 -0.60
C VAL A 62 10.03 -7.50 -1.14
N PHE A 63 9.03 -7.28 -0.29
CA PHE A 63 7.88 -6.42 -0.55
C PHE A 63 8.25 -5.02 -0.11
N GLY A 64 8.76 -4.20 -1.02
CA GLY A 64 9.37 -2.91 -0.77
C GLY A 64 10.68 -2.77 -1.58
N SER A 65 11.56 -1.91 -1.08
CA SER A 65 12.89 -1.66 -1.66
C SER A 65 13.94 -1.83 -0.57
N LEU A 66 15.15 -2.25 -0.96
CA LEU A 66 16.33 -2.23 -0.11
C LEU A 66 17.08 -0.89 -0.19
N ASP A 67 16.50 0.14 -0.82
CA ASP A 67 17.13 1.44 -1.07
C ASP A 67 18.53 1.34 -1.69
N ASP A 68 18.74 0.32 -2.52
CA ASP A 68 19.98 0.07 -3.24
C ASP A 68 19.65 -0.71 -4.51
N VAL A 69 20.01 -0.13 -5.67
CA VAL A 69 19.70 -0.69 -6.99
C VAL A 69 20.36 -2.05 -7.17
N ALA A 70 21.61 -2.21 -6.74
CA ALA A 70 22.33 -3.46 -6.92
C ALA A 70 21.74 -4.57 -6.05
N LEU A 71 21.37 -4.27 -4.80
CA LEU A 71 20.73 -5.25 -3.92
C LEU A 71 19.31 -5.60 -4.38
N ASN A 72 18.54 -4.61 -4.86
CA ASN A 72 17.23 -4.85 -5.45
C ASN A 72 17.32 -5.76 -6.69
N GLN A 73 18.38 -5.65 -7.50
CA GLN A 73 18.61 -6.52 -8.64
C GLN A 73 19.12 -7.93 -8.26
N GLN A 74 19.80 -8.06 -7.12
CA GLN A 74 20.26 -9.35 -6.58
C GLN A 74 19.13 -10.14 -5.90
N THR A 75 18.07 -9.47 -5.50
CA THR A 75 16.89 -10.03 -4.83
C THR A 75 15.66 -9.88 -5.72
N ILE A 76 14.53 -10.47 -5.32
CA ILE A 76 13.24 -10.15 -5.95
C ILE A 76 12.60 -9.03 -5.12
N ALA A 77 12.92 -7.78 -5.45
CA ALA A 77 12.35 -6.61 -4.81
C ALA A 77 11.11 -6.09 -5.57
N MET A 78 10.00 -5.94 -4.85
CA MET A 78 8.72 -5.45 -5.36
C MET A 78 8.40 -4.11 -4.71
N GLY A 79 8.73 -3.00 -5.38
CA GLY A 79 8.59 -1.65 -4.82
C GLY A 79 7.15 -1.25 -4.53
N TYR A 80 6.96 -0.23 -3.69
CA TYR A 80 5.63 0.20 -3.28
C TYR A 80 4.88 0.88 -4.43
N MET A 81 3.60 0.55 -4.60
CA MET A 81 2.76 1.05 -5.69
C MET A 81 1.34 1.37 -5.23
N TYR A 82 0.80 2.43 -5.80
CA TYR A 82 -0.62 2.76 -5.73
C TYR A 82 -1.10 3.21 -7.09
N THR A 83 -1.84 2.33 -7.77
CA THR A 83 -2.43 2.61 -9.08
C THR A 83 -3.63 3.55 -8.94
N GLN A 84 -4.44 3.29 -7.92
CA GLN A 84 -5.78 3.83 -7.68
C GLN A 84 -5.82 5.19 -6.99
N LYS A 85 -4.64 5.80 -6.74
CA LYS A 85 -4.53 7.13 -6.16
C LYS A 85 -3.40 7.99 -6.73
N PHE A 86 -3.66 9.28 -6.66
CA PHE A 86 -2.67 10.34 -6.62
C PHE A 86 -2.83 11.13 -5.32
N ASP A 87 -1.73 11.54 -4.70
CA ASP A 87 -1.80 12.35 -3.48
C ASP A 87 -2.29 13.76 -3.78
N CYS A 88 -3.12 14.32 -2.88
CA CYS A 88 -3.69 15.65 -3.06
C CYS A 88 -2.62 16.75 -3.16
N ARG A 89 -1.54 16.58 -2.40
CA ARG A 89 -0.31 17.34 -2.59
C ARG A 89 0.55 16.59 -3.62
N PRO A 90 0.85 17.18 -4.79
CA PRO A 90 1.55 16.48 -5.86
C PRO A 90 2.90 15.89 -5.42
N GLU A 91 3.18 14.70 -5.94
CA GLU A 91 4.43 13.95 -5.77
C GLU A 91 5.19 13.80 -7.11
N GLU A 92 6.34 13.11 -7.10
CA GLU A 92 7.19 12.91 -8.29
C GLU A 92 6.43 12.28 -9.47
N LYS A 93 5.57 11.30 -9.17
CA LYS A 93 4.72 10.60 -10.15
C LYS A 93 3.81 11.55 -10.92
N ILE A 94 3.12 12.45 -10.20
CA ILE A 94 2.26 13.46 -10.83
C ILE A 94 3.06 14.51 -11.58
N ALA A 95 4.20 14.95 -11.04
CA ALA A 95 5.08 15.88 -11.75
C ALA A 95 5.57 15.30 -13.09
N TRP A 96 5.97 14.02 -13.09
CA TRP A 96 6.39 13.32 -14.30
C TRP A 96 5.23 13.18 -15.30
N LEU A 97 4.05 12.77 -14.83
CA LEU A 97 2.86 12.66 -15.69
C LEU A 97 2.50 14.01 -16.31
N ASN A 98 2.48 15.08 -15.52
CA ASN A 98 2.17 16.43 -16.00
C ASN A 98 3.13 16.90 -17.11
N LYS A 99 4.43 16.61 -16.95
CA LYS A 99 5.41 16.86 -18.00
C LYS A 99 5.12 16.07 -19.26
N LYS A 100 4.86 14.76 -19.14
CA LYS A 100 4.62 13.89 -20.30
C LYS A 100 3.31 14.15 -21.01
N THR A 101 2.25 14.51 -20.29
CA THR A 101 1.00 14.93 -20.90
C THR A 101 1.17 16.26 -21.64
N ALA A 102 1.88 17.23 -21.06
CA ALA A 102 2.19 18.49 -21.73
C ALA A 102 3.02 18.31 -23.02
N GLU A 103 4.04 17.45 -22.99
CA GLU A 103 4.85 17.10 -24.19
C GLU A 103 4.01 16.46 -25.31
N ARG A 104 2.87 15.83 -24.97
CA ARG A 104 1.95 15.17 -25.92
C ARG A 104 0.67 15.96 -26.20
N GLY A 105 0.49 17.16 -25.62
CA GLY A 105 -0.74 17.94 -25.76
C GLY A 105 -1.97 17.29 -25.13
N ILE A 106 -1.79 16.43 -24.12
CA ILE A 106 -2.86 15.74 -23.40
C ILE A 106 -3.20 16.55 -22.14
N ASP A 107 -4.49 16.72 -21.85
CA ASP A 107 -4.93 17.31 -20.58
C ASP A 107 -4.65 16.36 -19.42
N VAL A 108 -3.93 16.84 -18.40
CA VAL A 108 -3.62 16.07 -17.20
C VAL A 108 -4.87 15.78 -16.35
N GLU A 109 -5.94 16.57 -16.46
CA GLU A 109 -7.19 16.29 -15.75
C GLU A 109 -7.80 14.96 -16.19
N ASN A 110 -7.51 14.48 -17.40
CA ASN A 110 -7.95 13.15 -17.86
C ASN A 110 -7.39 11.99 -17.01
N ALA A 111 -6.40 12.24 -16.14
CA ALA A 111 -5.87 11.26 -15.20
C ALA A 111 -6.68 11.12 -13.90
N TYR A 112 -7.67 11.97 -13.66
CA TYR A 112 -8.48 11.99 -12.45
C TYR A 112 -9.95 11.68 -12.77
N LEU A 113 -10.65 11.05 -11.81
CA LEU A 113 -12.10 10.99 -11.84
C LEU A 113 -12.69 12.27 -11.25
N HIS A 114 -13.87 12.67 -11.72
CA HIS A 114 -14.58 13.85 -11.27
C HIS A 114 -16.02 13.57 -10.87
N TYR A 115 -16.54 14.33 -9.91
CA TYR A 115 -17.97 14.45 -9.68
C TYR A 115 -18.61 15.24 -10.81
N LEU A 116 -19.66 14.70 -11.41
CA LEU A 116 -20.44 15.36 -12.47
C LEU A 116 -21.31 16.50 -11.91
N GLU A 117 -21.74 16.36 -10.65
CA GLU A 117 -22.64 17.27 -9.95
C GLU A 117 -22.11 17.56 -8.54
N ASP A 118 -22.50 18.71 -7.98
CA ASP A 118 -22.16 19.09 -6.62
C ASP A 118 -22.54 17.94 -5.66
N THR A 119 -21.58 17.54 -4.85
CA THR A 119 -21.65 16.28 -4.10
C THR A 119 -21.38 16.53 -2.63
N VAL A 120 -22.19 15.90 -1.78
CA VAL A 120 -22.03 15.95 -0.32
C VAL A 120 -21.82 14.52 0.18
N LEU A 121 -20.70 14.31 0.88
CA LEU A 121 -20.36 13.05 1.53
C LEU A 121 -20.46 13.18 3.04
N SER A 122 -20.87 12.11 3.70
CA SER A 122 -20.72 11.96 5.14
C SER A 122 -19.28 11.56 5.46
N VAL A 123 -18.70 12.23 6.46
CA VAL A 123 -17.36 11.93 6.98
C VAL A 123 -17.41 11.88 8.51
N PRO A 124 -16.93 10.81 9.17
CA PRO A 124 -16.92 10.74 10.63
C PRO A 124 -15.90 11.70 11.25
N SER A 125 -14.82 11.98 10.54
CA SER A 125 -13.80 12.96 10.91
C SER A 125 -12.96 13.31 9.68
N VAL A 126 -12.72 14.60 9.45
CA VAL A 126 -11.85 15.05 8.37
C VAL A 126 -10.39 14.80 8.75
N ASP A 127 -9.67 14.11 7.87
CA ASP A 127 -8.25 13.81 8.10
C ASP A 127 -7.39 15.06 7.85
N VAL A 128 -6.38 15.28 8.72
CA VAL A 128 -5.47 16.43 8.60
C VAL A 128 -4.64 16.42 7.31
N GLY A 129 -4.53 15.28 6.63
CA GLY A 129 -3.95 15.20 5.28
C GLY A 129 -4.71 16.02 4.24
N MET A 130 -5.99 16.33 4.49
CA MET A 130 -6.81 17.21 3.64
C MET A 130 -6.54 18.71 3.88
N ASP A 131 -5.76 19.07 4.90
CA ASP A 131 -5.44 20.47 5.24
C ASP A 131 -4.85 21.24 4.06
N TYR A 132 -4.11 20.57 3.18
CA TYR A 132 -3.57 21.16 1.95
C TYR A 132 -4.68 21.84 1.13
N LEU A 133 -5.83 21.17 1.00
CA LEU A 133 -6.97 21.67 0.23
C LEU A 133 -7.91 22.53 1.09
N LEU A 134 -8.26 22.08 2.30
CA LEU A 134 -9.22 22.75 3.17
C LEU A 134 -8.72 24.09 3.74
N LYS A 135 -7.40 24.24 3.87
CA LYS A 135 -6.77 25.50 4.28
C LYS A 135 -6.19 26.26 3.09
N GLY A 136 -6.37 25.74 1.88
CA GLY A 136 -5.89 26.36 0.64
C GLY A 136 -4.40 26.65 0.69
N GLN A 137 -3.61 25.68 1.16
CA GLN A 137 -2.17 25.87 1.29
C GLN A 137 -1.54 25.98 -0.11
N PRO A 138 -0.69 26.99 -0.36
CA PRO A 138 0.08 27.02 -1.60
C PRO A 138 1.02 25.82 -1.65
N LEU A 139 1.31 25.33 -2.86
CA LEU A 139 2.29 24.26 -3.06
C LEU A 139 3.66 24.71 -2.54
N HIS A 140 4.03 25.95 -2.84
CA HIS A 140 5.29 26.58 -2.43
C HIS A 140 5.16 28.10 -2.37
N LEU A 141 5.96 28.73 -1.52
CA LEU A 141 6.12 30.19 -1.47
C LEU A 141 7.60 30.54 -1.62
N LEU A 142 7.90 31.48 -2.52
CA LEU A 142 9.26 32.00 -2.72
C LEU A 142 9.32 33.48 -2.34
N LEU A 143 10.39 33.88 -1.68
CA LEU A 143 10.78 35.26 -1.46
C LEU A 143 11.86 35.63 -2.48
N ILE A 144 11.63 36.68 -3.25
CA ILE A 144 12.65 37.38 -4.01
C ILE A 144 13.07 38.60 -3.20
N ARG A 145 14.35 38.62 -2.79
CA ARG A 145 14.97 39.76 -2.12
C ARG A 145 16.33 40.02 -2.75
N ASP A 146 16.56 41.24 -3.20
CA ASP A 146 17.81 41.65 -3.85
C ASP A 146 18.19 40.71 -5.02
N GLY A 147 17.19 40.25 -5.79
CA GLY A 147 17.35 39.29 -6.89
C GLY A 147 17.54 37.83 -6.48
N ASN A 148 17.62 37.51 -5.20
CA ASN A 148 17.82 36.15 -4.68
C ASN A 148 16.50 35.46 -4.35
N LEU A 149 16.34 34.21 -4.79
CA LEU A 149 15.22 33.34 -4.45
C LEU A 149 15.53 32.56 -3.17
N SER A 150 14.59 32.56 -2.25
CA SER A 150 14.59 31.73 -1.05
C SER A 150 13.18 31.24 -0.73
N THR A 151 13.05 30.18 0.06
CA THR A 151 11.73 29.73 0.54
C THR A 151 11.15 30.76 1.51
N ALA A 152 9.96 31.28 1.22
CA ALA A 152 9.24 32.17 2.14
C ALA A 152 8.51 31.35 3.21
N ARG A 153 8.68 31.74 4.48
CA ARG A 153 8.04 31.09 5.63
C ARG A 153 7.34 32.15 6.49
N PRO A 154 6.05 32.41 6.26
CA PRO A 154 5.28 33.32 7.09
C PRO A 154 5.21 32.84 8.57
N PRO A 155 5.13 33.75 9.56
CA PRO A 155 5.13 35.20 9.39
C PRO A 155 6.52 35.74 8.99
N LEU A 156 6.57 36.69 8.05
CA LEU A 156 7.81 37.39 7.70
C LEU A 156 7.62 38.88 7.42
N THR A 157 8.64 39.67 7.72
CA THR A 157 8.68 41.10 7.39
C THR A 157 9.21 41.30 5.96
N LEU A 158 8.43 42.02 5.16
CA LEU A 158 8.72 42.37 3.79
C LEU A 158 9.15 43.84 3.68
N LYS A 159 10.16 44.10 2.87
CA LYS A 159 10.54 45.43 2.39
C LYS A 159 9.73 45.77 1.14
N PRO A 160 9.57 47.07 0.79
CA PRO A 160 8.88 47.46 -0.45
C PRO A 160 9.46 46.85 -1.73
N SER A 161 10.76 46.50 -1.74
CA SER A 161 11.44 45.87 -2.87
C SER A 161 11.32 44.35 -2.91
N ASP A 162 10.76 43.73 -1.87
CA ASP A 162 10.61 42.27 -1.82
C ASP A 162 9.41 41.83 -2.66
N GLU A 163 9.53 40.67 -3.29
CA GLU A 163 8.42 40.02 -3.99
C GLU A 163 8.17 38.64 -3.39
N ILE A 164 6.89 38.25 -3.30
CA ILE A 164 6.48 36.89 -2.95
C ILE A 164 5.92 36.21 -4.19
N ILE A 165 6.46 35.05 -4.55
CA ILE A 165 5.84 34.17 -5.54
C ILE A 165 5.01 33.13 -4.80
N LEU A 166 3.70 33.17 -5.02
CA LEU A 166 2.77 32.11 -4.64
C LEU A 166 2.72 31.08 -5.77
N ILE A 167 3.05 29.83 -5.47
CA ILE A 167 2.98 28.71 -6.42
C ILE A 167 1.84 27.78 -6.00
N SER A 168 0.91 27.53 -6.92
CA SER A 168 -0.18 26.56 -6.77
C SER A 168 -0.04 25.40 -7.76
N SER A 169 -0.50 24.22 -7.34
CA SER A 169 -0.60 23.01 -8.18
C SER A 169 -1.90 22.91 -8.98
N TYR A 170 -2.79 23.89 -8.83
CA TYR A 170 -4.07 23.98 -9.54
C TYR A 170 -4.43 25.45 -9.79
N PRO A 171 -5.25 25.77 -10.81
CA PRO A 171 -5.67 27.13 -11.08
C PRO A 171 -6.58 27.64 -9.97
N PHE A 172 -6.60 28.96 -9.78
CA PHE A 172 -7.47 29.63 -8.81
C PHE A 172 -7.71 31.07 -9.27
N ASP A 173 -8.77 31.68 -8.75
CA ASP A 173 -9.16 33.07 -9.01
C ASP A 173 -9.35 33.89 -7.72
N GLN A 174 -9.25 33.23 -6.56
CA GLN A 174 -9.36 33.83 -5.25
C GLN A 174 -8.24 33.36 -4.31
N PHE A 175 -7.75 34.27 -3.47
CA PHE A 175 -6.72 34.01 -2.46
C PHE A 175 -6.85 34.97 -1.28
N ASP A 176 -6.36 34.54 -0.12
CA ASP A 176 -6.42 35.28 1.14
C ASP A 176 -5.01 35.69 1.58
N VAL A 177 -4.92 36.91 2.11
CA VAL A 177 -3.69 37.54 2.59
C VAL A 177 -3.93 38.13 3.97
N VAL A 178 -3.12 37.73 4.96
CA VAL A 178 -3.07 38.44 6.25
C VAL A 178 -1.80 39.28 6.29
N ALA A 179 -1.97 40.57 6.03
CA ALA A 179 -0.92 41.59 6.03
C ALA A 179 -1.53 42.97 6.34
N ASP A 180 -0.68 43.96 6.65
CA ASP A 180 -1.12 45.31 7.01
C ASP A 180 -1.76 46.04 5.82
N THR A 181 -1.28 45.75 4.61
CA THR A 181 -1.77 46.33 3.35
C THR A 181 -1.92 45.26 2.27
N VAL A 182 -2.64 45.58 1.19
CA VAL A 182 -2.80 44.68 0.05
C VAL A 182 -1.62 44.77 -0.92
N PRO A 183 -1.19 43.64 -1.53
CA PRO A 183 -0.15 43.65 -2.55
C PRO A 183 -0.69 44.07 -3.93
N SER A 184 0.20 44.56 -4.77
CA SER A 184 0.04 44.48 -6.22
C SER A 184 0.17 43.03 -6.67
N VAL A 185 -0.60 42.62 -7.68
CA VAL A 185 -0.72 41.23 -8.11
C VAL A 185 -0.38 41.10 -9.58
N MET A 186 0.57 40.23 -9.90
CA MET A 186 0.87 39.82 -11.27
C MET A 186 0.68 38.32 -11.42
N ARG A 187 0.14 37.88 -12.56
CA ARG A 187 -0.03 36.46 -12.92
C ARG A 187 1.05 36.02 -13.88
N SER A 188 1.48 34.76 -13.75
CA SER A 188 2.32 34.09 -14.73
C SER A 188 1.58 33.88 -16.05
N VAL A 189 2.27 34.10 -17.16
CA VAL A 189 1.82 33.76 -18.52
C VAL A 189 2.78 32.74 -19.11
N ALA A 190 2.23 31.60 -19.55
CA ALA A 190 3.00 30.56 -20.22
C ALA A 190 3.47 31.03 -21.61
N GLY A 191 4.70 30.67 -21.98
CA GLY A 191 5.25 30.82 -23.32
C GLY A 191 5.05 29.57 -24.17
N ASP A 192 5.50 29.64 -25.43
CA ASP A 192 5.42 28.53 -26.39
C ASP A 192 6.29 27.33 -25.97
N ASP A 193 7.36 27.57 -25.21
CA ASP A 193 8.21 26.54 -24.60
C ASP A 193 7.60 25.93 -23.33
N GLY A 194 6.43 26.41 -22.92
CA GLY A 194 5.73 26.01 -21.70
C GLY A 194 6.27 26.63 -20.41
N ASN A 195 7.34 27.42 -20.46
CA ASN A 195 7.89 28.12 -19.29
C ASN A 195 7.10 29.41 -19.01
N ILE A 196 7.43 30.12 -17.92
CA ILE A 196 6.87 31.46 -17.71
C ILE A 196 7.59 32.42 -18.66
N ALA A 197 6.85 32.98 -19.61
CA ALA A 197 7.38 33.98 -20.53
C ALA A 197 7.38 35.38 -19.91
N LYS A 198 6.30 35.73 -19.19
CA LYS A 198 6.13 37.06 -18.59
C LYS A 198 5.16 37.06 -17.41
N TRP A 199 5.21 38.16 -16.67
CA TRP A 199 4.27 38.51 -15.62
C TRP A 199 3.32 39.60 -16.12
N THR A 200 2.01 39.40 -15.94
CA THR A 200 0.99 40.38 -16.35
C THR A 200 0.20 40.86 -15.15
N SER A 201 -0.02 42.17 -15.02
CA SER A 201 -0.84 42.74 -13.95
C SER A 201 -2.23 42.11 -13.93
N SER A 202 -2.71 41.75 -12.74
CA SER A 202 -4.06 41.25 -12.51
C SER A 202 -4.92 42.36 -11.92
N ASN A 203 -6.12 42.55 -12.45
CA ASN A 203 -7.10 43.45 -11.82
C ASN A 203 -7.75 42.70 -10.65
N THR A 204 -7.19 42.89 -9.46
CA THR A 204 -7.62 42.21 -8.23
C THR A 204 -8.54 43.12 -7.42
N GLN A 205 -9.75 42.63 -7.16
CA GLN A 205 -10.69 43.24 -6.22
C GLN A 205 -10.39 42.73 -4.82
N TRP A 206 -10.35 43.64 -3.85
CA TRP A 206 -9.98 43.32 -2.47
C TRP A 206 -11.17 43.54 -1.52
N LEU A 207 -11.42 42.57 -0.66
CA LEU A 207 -12.39 42.64 0.41
C LEU A 207 -11.71 42.35 1.75
N ASN A 208 -11.85 43.25 2.72
CA ASN A 208 -11.33 43.02 4.08
C ASN A 208 -12.36 42.29 4.94
N ARG A 209 -11.99 41.16 5.52
CA ARG A 209 -12.77 40.41 6.50
C ARG A 209 -11.90 40.09 7.72
N GLN A 210 -12.16 40.77 8.84
CA GLN A 210 -11.55 40.44 10.14
C GLN A 210 -10.02 40.24 10.07
N ASN A 211 -9.29 41.24 9.56
CA ASN A 211 -7.83 41.23 9.36
C ASN A 211 -7.30 40.30 8.26
N THR A 212 -8.18 39.77 7.42
CA THR A 212 -7.81 39.02 6.21
C THR A 212 -8.28 39.79 4.99
N TRP A 213 -7.38 40.04 4.05
CA TRP A 213 -7.68 40.59 2.74
C TRP A 213 -7.93 39.46 1.76
N GLN A 214 -9.18 39.32 1.29
CA GLN A 214 -9.55 38.40 0.23
C GLN A 214 -9.38 39.11 -1.12
N GLY A 215 -8.50 38.59 -1.96
CA GLY A 215 -8.28 39.05 -3.32
C GLY A 215 -9.01 38.15 -4.32
N GLU A 216 -9.80 38.74 -5.22
CA GLU A 216 -10.42 38.05 -6.35
C GLU A 216 -9.99 38.72 -7.66
N PHE A 217 -9.60 37.93 -8.66
CA PHE A 217 -9.32 38.44 -9.99
C PHE A 217 -10.15 37.75 -11.07
N THR A 218 -10.63 38.52 -12.04
CA THR A 218 -11.40 37.93 -13.15
C THR A 218 -10.47 37.37 -14.23
N LEU A 219 -10.77 36.16 -14.69
CA LEU A 219 -10.17 35.52 -15.84
C LEU A 219 -11.04 35.76 -17.08
N ALA A 220 -10.43 36.31 -18.14
CA ALA A 220 -11.11 36.48 -19.43
C ALA A 220 -11.09 35.21 -20.28
N SER A 221 -10.14 34.31 -20.01
CA SER A 221 -9.93 33.01 -20.63
C SER A 221 -9.21 32.09 -19.64
N ALA A 222 -9.11 30.79 -19.96
CA ALA A 222 -8.36 29.83 -19.16
C ALA A 222 -6.95 30.32 -18.79
N TRP A 223 -6.63 30.22 -17.51
CA TRP A 223 -5.27 30.48 -17.03
C TRP A 223 -4.39 29.26 -17.31
N LEU A 224 -3.54 29.35 -18.32
CA LEU A 224 -2.64 28.26 -18.67
C LEU A 224 -1.52 28.09 -17.64
N SER A 225 -1.27 26.84 -17.24
CA SER A 225 -0.13 26.49 -16.39
C SER A 225 1.20 26.61 -17.13
N ALA A 226 2.27 26.83 -16.38
CA ALA A 226 3.63 26.93 -16.91
C ALA A 226 4.61 26.06 -16.10
N PHE A 227 5.69 25.61 -16.72
CA PHE A 227 6.83 25.06 -15.98
C PHE A 227 7.44 26.15 -15.10
N PRO A 228 8.00 25.81 -13.92
CA PRO A 228 8.51 26.76 -12.95
C PRO A 228 9.87 27.32 -13.36
N PHE A 229 9.99 27.85 -14.58
CA PHE A 229 11.18 28.49 -15.14
C PHE A 229 10.82 29.89 -15.62
N TYR A 230 11.67 30.86 -15.30
CA TYR A 230 11.53 32.24 -15.74
C TYR A 230 12.93 32.83 -16.00
N GLN A 231 13.16 33.38 -17.20
CA GLN A 231 14.46 33.95 -17.59
C GLN A 231 15.64 32.98 -17.34
N ASP A 232 15.53 31.76 -17.86
CA ASP A 232 16.52 30.67 -17.72
C ASP A 232 16.81 30.23 -16.26
N ARG A 233 15.98 30.67 -15.31
CA ARG A 233 16.11 30.34 -13.89
C ARG A 233 14.97 29.45 -13.44
N GLU A 234 15.31 28.31 -12.86
CA GLU A 234 14.35 27.46 -12.16
C GLU A 234 13.86 28.16 -10.87
N MET A 235 12.56 28.25 -10.71
CA MET A 235 11.88 28.77 -9.53
C MET A 235 11.71 27.68 -8.48
N ASN A 236 12.83 27.11 -8.03
CA ASN A 236 12.85 26.00 -7.09
C ASN A 236 13.93 26.22 -6.02
N THR A 237 13.53 26.16 -4.76
CA THR A 237 14.42 26.29 -3.59
C THR A 237 14.43 25.02 -2.74
N GLY A 238 14.18 23.86 -3.36
CA GLY A 238 14.27 22.54 -2.73
C GLY A 238 13.01 21.67 -2.82
N LEU A 239 11.96 22.13 -3.52
CA LEU A 239 10.75 21.35 -3.74
C LEU A 239 10.88 20.49 -5.00
N LYS A 240 11.25 19.21 -4.82
CA LYS A 240 11.59 18.28 -5.90
C LYS A 240 10.55 18.20 -7.03
N VAL A 241 9.25 18.28 -6.71
CA VAL A 241 8.20 18.16 -7.74
C VAL A 241 8.26 19.25 -8.81
N LEU A 242 8.75 20.44 -8.48
CA LEU A 242 8.96 21.53 -9.44
C LEU A 242 10.03 21.15 -10.47
N SER A 243 11.19 20.67 -9.99
CA SER A 243 12.27 20.16 -10.87
C SER A 243 11.89 18.93 -11.68
N ARG A 244 10.84 18.20 -11.27
CA ARG A 244 10.37 16.98 -11.92
C ARG A 244 9.32 17.23 -13.00
N GLY A 245 9.01 18.49 -13.28
CA GLY A 245 8.16 18.88 -14.40
C GLY A 245 6.69 19.08 -14.04
N LEU A 246 6.39 19.36 -12.77
CA LEU A 246 5.05 19.82 -12.41
C LEU A 246 4.83 21.24 -12.97
N LYS A 247 3.85 21.41 -13.87
CA LYS A 247 3.39 22.74 -14.26
C LYS A 247 2.58 23.37 -13.12
N ILE A 248 2.67 24.70 -13.03
CA ILE A 248 2.16 25.48 -11.92
C ILE A 248 1.32 26.66 -12.40
N TRP A 249 0.56 27.22 -11.46
CA TRP A 249 -0.06 28.54 -11.56
C TRP A 249 0.58 29.43 -10.51
N ALA A 250 1.09 30.60 -10.93
CA ALA A 250 1.87 31.46 -10.05
C ALA A 250 1.39 32.91 -10.01
N LEU A 251 1.33 33.46 -8.80
CA LEU A 251 1.20 34.90 -8.58
C LEU A 251 2.53 35.47 -8.10
N LYS A 252 2.88 36.65 -8.59
CA LYS A 252 3.94 37.49 -8.05
C LYS A 252 3.29 38.67 -7.34
N LEU A 253 3.57 38.78 -6.05
CA LEU A 253 2.97 39.73 -5.12
C LEU A 253 4.04 40.70 -4.63
N ASN A 254 3.74 42.00 -4.63
CA ASN A 254 4.64 43.01 -4.10
C ASN A 254 3.85 44.07 -3.32
N TRP A 255 4.35 44.43 -2.14
CA TRP A 255 3.72 45.42 -1.28
C TRP A 255 4.37 46.80 -1.46
N PRO A 256 3.57 47.87 -1.61
CA PRO A 256 4.10 49.22 -1.85
C PRO A 256 4.85 49.80 -0.63
N ALA A 257 4.57 49.28 0.56
CA ALA A 257 5.22 49.66 1.81
C ALA A 257 5.69 48.40 2.55
N GLY A 258 6.64 48.56 3.48
CA GLY A 258 7.06 47.45 4.33
C GLY A 258 5.87 46.94 5.16
N THR A 259 5.72 45.62 5.26
CA THR A 259 4.60 44.98 5.95
C THR A 259 5.02 43.66 6.59
N THR A 260 4.22 43.15 7.53
CA THR A 260 4.35 41.77 8.01
C THR A 260 3.33 40.87 7.31
N LEU A 261 3.82 39.99 6.44
CA LEU A 261 3.00 38.93 5.85
C LEU A 261 2.88 37.79 6.87
N SER A 262 1.68 37.61 7.43
CA SER A 262 1.41 36.57 8.42
C SER A 262 0.97 35.26 7.77
N THR A 263 0.07 35.32 6.79
CA THR A 263 -0.40 34.14 6.04
C THR A 263 -0.71 34.51 4.59
N LEU A 264 -0.61 33.50 3.72
CA LEU A 264 -0.95 33.58 2.30
C LEU A 264 -1.50 32.22 1.87
N SER A 265 -2.75 32.18 1.41
CA SER A 265 -3.44 30.94 1.02
C SER A 265 -4.31 31.17 -0.22
N VAL A 266 -4.49 30.14 -1.04
CA VAL A 266 -5.52 30.15 -2.09
C VAL A 266 -6.89 29.88 -1.47
N LYS A 267 -7.97 30.31 -2.10
CA LYS A 267 -9.31 29.99 -1.59
C LYS A 267 -9.55 28.47 -1.65
N PRO A 268 -9.92 27.82 -0.54
CA PRO A 268 -10.35 26.41 -0.56
C PRO A 268 -11.56 26.22 -1.47
N TRP A 269 -11.61 25.11 -2.20
CA TRP A 269 -12.72 24.72 -3.07
C TRP A 269 -13.50 23.51 -2.54
N ILE A 270 -13.07 22.96 -1.40
CA ILE A 270 -13.78 21.94 -0.63
C ILE A 270 -14.26 22.60 0.65
N GLU A 271 -15.51 22.34 1.01
CA GLU A 271 -16.06 22.78 2.28
C GLU A 271 -16.21 21.59 3.22
N ALA A 272 -15.80 21.78 4.47
CA ALA A 272 -15.97 20.82 5.54
C ALA A 272 -16.87 21.41 6.62
N ASP A 273 -17.90 20.67 6.99
CA ASP A 273 -18.69 20.89 8.21
C ASP A 273 -18.53 19.67 9.13
N ASN A 274 -19.01 19.74 10.37
CA ASN A 274 -18.69 18.81 11.47
C ASN A 274 -18.81 17.31 11.13
N ASN A 275 -19.62 16.92 10.13
CA ASN A 275 -19.71 15.52 9.66
C ASN A 275 -19.86 15.39 8.13
N THR A 276 -19.57 16.43 7.36
CA THR A 276 -19.76 16.42 5.90
C THR A 276 -18.62 17.07 5.14
N LEU A 277 -18.38 16.57 3.93
CA LEU A 277 -17.53 17.20 2.92
C LEU A 277 -18.37 17.53 1.70
N SER A 278 -18.31 18.77 1.26
CA SER A 278 -18.97 19.26 0.05
C SER A 278 -17.95 19.52 -1.04
N PHE A 279 -18.23 18.98 -2.23
CA PHE A 279 -17.43 19.07 -3.44
C PHE A 279 -18.25 19.73 -4.54
N LEU A 280 -17.59 20.52 -5.39
CA LEU A 280 -18.23 21.06 -6.58
C LEU A 280 -18.27 20.01 -7.69
N GLY A 281 -19.26 20.08 -8.57
CA GLY A 281 -19.39 19.21 -9.74
C GLY A 281 -18.88 19.87 -11.02
N TRP A 282 -18.31 19.07 -11.93
CA TRP A 282 -17.86 19.50 -13.25
C TRP A 282 -18.60 18.73 -14.35
N ASP A 283 -19.16 19.47 -15.31
CA ASP A 283 -19.78 18.93 -16.51
C ASP A 283 -19.17 19.61 -17.74
N ASP A 284 -18.58 18.81 -18.64
CA ASP A 284 -17.95 19.31 -19.87
C ASP A 284 -18.97 20.07 -20.76
N GLN A 285 -20.28 19.87 -20.61
CA GLN A 285 -21.31 20.64 -21.33
C GLN A 285 -21.40 22.11 -20.89
N ASN A 286 -20.90 22.43 -19.70
CA ASN A 286 -20.87 23.79 -19.18
C ASN A 286 -19.64 24.58 -19.68
N ASP A 287 -18.59 23.90 -20.11
CA ASP A 287 -17.40 24.46 -20.75
C ASP A 287 -17.57 24.43 -22.28
N ARG A 288 -18.25 25.45 -22.83
CA ARG A 288 -18.68 25.47 -24.23
C ARG A 288 -17.53 25.66 -25.21
N ASN A 289 -16.45 26.28 -24.76
CA ASN A 289 -15.28 26.56 -25.59
C ASN A 289 -14.17 25.50 -25.39
N HIS A 290 -14.33 24.59 -24.42
CA HIS A 290 -13.41 23.50 -24.10
C HIS A 290 -12.02 23.96 -23.70
N ASP A 291 -11.91 25.10 -22.98
CA ASP A 291 -10.65 25.63 -22.48
C ASP A 291 -10.29 25.17 -21.06
N GLY A 292 -11.15 24.35 -20.42
CA GLY A 292 -10.98 23.82 -19.08
C GLY A 292 -11.37 24.81 -17.98
N PHE A 293 -12.04 25.92 -18.33
CA PHE A 293 -12.50 26.95 -17.42
C PHE A 293 -13.89 27.45 -17.80
N ILE A 294 -14.84 27.33 -16.86
CA ILE A 294 -16.16 27.91 -17.06
C ILE A 294 -16.05 29.41 -16.79
N SER A 295 -16.19 30.25 -17.82
CA SER A 295 -16.22 31.71 -17.73
C SER A 295 -17.51 32.23 -17.06
N LYS A 296 -17.56 33.53 -16.69
CA LYS A 296 -18.76 34.12 -16.07
C LYS A 296 -20.00 33.98 -16.97
N ILE A 297 -19.81 34.08 -18.28
CA ILE A 297 -20.87 33.94 -19.29
C ILE A 297 -21.35 32.49 -19.34
N GLU A 298 -20.43 31.54 -19.47
CA GLU A 298 -20.74 30.10 -19.47
C GLU A 298 -21.46 29.70 -18.19
N TYR A 299 -20.96 30.10 -17.03
CA TYR A 299 -21.59 29.77 -15.76
C TYR A 299 -23.02 30.29 -15.63
N SER A 300 -23.28 31.52 -16.07
CA SER A 300 -24.60 32.13 -16.02
C SER A 300 -25.63 31.47 -16.95
N THR A 301 -25.14 30.77 -17.97
CA THR A 301 -25.97 30.15 -19.03
C THR A 301 -25.78 28.64 -19.06
N ARG A 302 -25.23 28.06 -17.99
CA ARG A 302 -24.81 26.65 -17.91
C ARG A 302 -26.00 25.70 -18.12
N SER A 303 -25.75 24.62 -18.85
CA SER A 303 -26.79 23.62 -19.17
C SER A 303 -27.10 22.76 -17.94
N ASN A 304 -26.05 22.30 -17.25
CA ASN A 304 -26.17 21.58 -16.00
C ASN A 304 -25.97 22.54 -14.83
N VAL A 305 -27.08 22.95 -14.20
CA VAL A 305 -27.06 23.90 -13.08
C VAL A 305 -26.56 23.29 -11.77
N ASN A 306 -26.53 21.97 -11.67
CA ASN A 306 -26.06 21.22 -10.50
C ASN A 306 -24.53 21.03 -10.49
N ALA A 307 -23.83 21.43 -11.55
CA ALA A 307 -22.37 21.44 -11.62
C ALA A 307 -21.87 22.87 -11.43
N SER A 308 -21.35 23.17 -10.24
CA SER A 308 -20.95 24.53 -9.85
C SER A 308 -19.44 24.79 -9.93
N ALA A 309 -18.62 23.79 -10.28
CA ALA A 309 -17.19 23.99 -10.45
C ALA A 309 -16.91 25.03 -11.56
N ARG A 310 -15.87 25.84 -11.36
CA ARG A 310 -15.35 26.78 -12.37
C ARG A 310 -14.11 26.24 -13.05
N PHE A 311 -13.36 25.41 -12.33
CA PHE A 311 -12.20 24.68 -12.84
C PHE A 311 -12.41 23.19 -12.61
N LYS A 312 -12.05 22.37 -13.59
CA LYS A 312 -12.24 20.91 -13.55
C LYS A 312 -11.66 20.24 -12.29
N HIS A 313 -10.49 20.68 -11.83
CA HIS A 313 -9.86 20.13 -10.62
C HIS A 313 -10.72 20.23 -9.35
N GLN A 314 -11.67 21.18 -9.28
CA GLN A 314 -12.54 21.37 -8.11
C GLN A 314 -13.56 20.25 -7.95
N ALA A 315 -13.72 19.42 -8.98
CA ALA A 315 -14.60 18.27 -8.99
C ALA A 315 -13.86 16.95 -8.81
N ARG A 316 -12.55 16.94 -8.59
CA ARG A 316 -11.79 15.70 -8.44
C ARG A 316 -12.36 14.84 -7.30
N LEU A 317 -12.44 13.55 -7.57
CA LEU A 317 -13.08 12.59 -6.69
C LEU A 317 -12.14 12.19 -5.53
N ILE A 318 -12.51 12.59 -4.31
CA ILE A 318 -11.74 12.35 -3.07
C ILE A 318 -12.58 11.47 -2.12
N PRO A 319 -12.04 10.33 -1.63
CA PRO A 319 -12.69 9.53 -0.60
C PRO A 319 -12.90 10.31 0.71
N ALA A 320 -14.03 10.10 1.37
CA ALA A 320 -14.37 10.78 2.64
C ALA A 320 -14.14 9.89 3.87
N SER A 321 -13.83 8.61 3.70
CA SER A 321 -13.64 7.67 4.81
C SER A 321 -12.63 6.56 4.50
N GLY A 322 -12.14 5.89 5.55
CA GLY A 322 -11.26 4.73 5.42
C GLY A 322 -9.86 5.04 4.84
N LEU A 323 -9.44 6.30 4.85
CA LEU A 323 -8.09 6.72 4.49
C LEU A 323 -7.14 6.57 5.69
N TRP A 324 -5.84 6.47 5.40
CA TRP A 324 -4.84 6.48 6.46
C TRP A 324 -4.76 7.86 7.11
N ARG A 325 -4.30 7.88 8.36
CA ARG A 325 -4.05 9.13 9.05
C ARG A 325 -3.04 9.99 8.28
N ASN A 326 -3.29 11.28 8.19
CA ASN A 326 -2.47 12.26 7.47
C ASN A 326 -2.40 12.02 5.94
N SER A 327 -3.48 11.53 5.32
CA SER A 327 -3.51 11.26 3.88
C SER A 327 -4.70 11.91 3.17
N CYS A 328 -4.52 12.23 1.89
CA CYS A 328 -5.56 12.75 1.01
C CYS A 328 -5.29 12.27 -0.41
N TRP A 329 -6.29 11.64 -1.03
CA TRP A 329 -6.14 10.94 -2.31
C TRP A 329 -7.16 11.45 -3.35
N TYR A 330 -6.69 11.73 -4.55
CA TYR A 330 -7.55 11.77 -5.73
C TYR A 330 -7.65 10.38 -6.35
N ARG A 331 -8.85 9.99 -6.79
CA ARG A 331 -9.02 8.76 -7.58
C ARG A 331 -8.55 8.96 -9.01
N THR A 332 -7.80 7.98 -9.49
CA THR A 332 -7.26 7.93 -10.85
C THR A 332 -8.33 7.52 -11.84
N ASN A 333 -8.27 8.03 -13.06
CA ASN A 333 -9.14 7.60 -14.15
C ASN A 333 -8.44 6.55 -15.03
N PHE A 334 -9.02 5.37 -15.12
CA PHE A 334 -8.52 4.28 -15.98
C PHE A 334 -9.25 4.18 -17.33
N ASN A 335 -10.18 5.09 -17.63
CA ASN A 335 -10.98 5.07 -18.87
C ASN A 335 -10.31 5.81 -20.05
N ARG A 336 -9.04 6.19 -19.93
CA ARG A 336 -8.29 6.97 -20.94
C ARG A 336 -7.01 6.24 -21.32
N SER A 337 -7.00 5.61 -22.49
CA SER A 337 -5.88 4.79 -22.97
C SER A 337 -4.56 5.56 -23.08
N GLU A 338 -4.61 6.80 -23.56
CA GLU A 338 -3.44 7.69 -23.71
C GLU A 338 -2.79 8.06 -22.37
N ILE A 339 -3.60 8.27 -21.33
CA ILE A 339 -3.12 8.50 -19.96
C ILE A 339 -2.60 7.20 -19.35
N ASN A 340 -3.32 6.10 -19.52
CA ASN A 340 -2.90 4.79 -19.02
C ASN A 340 -1.56 4.34 -19.64
N ASP A 341 -1.32 4.65 -20.92
CA ASP A 341 -0.05 4.41 -21.60
C ASP A 341 1.10 5.16 -20.91
N LEU A 342 0.94 6.47 -20.70
CA LEU A 342 1.90 7.30 -19.97
C LEU A 342 2.08 6.85 -18.52
N TYR A 343 1.00 6.46 -17.86
CA TYR A 343 1.05 6.01 -16.47
C TYR A 343 1.76 4.66 -16.34
N GLY A 344 1.61 3.78 -17.33
CA GLY A 344 2.43 2.57 -17.44
C GLY A 344 3.90 2.87 -17.72
N ASP A 345 4.21 3.88 -18.54
CA ASP A 345 5.59 4.33 -18.81
C ASP A 345 6.27 4.87 -17.55
N TRP A 346 5.52 5.55 -16.67
CA TRP A 346 6.05 5.95 -15.36
C TRP A 346 6.55 4.75 -14.57
N TYR A 347 5.75 3.70 -14.44
CA TYR A 347 6.15 2.50 -13.68
C TYR A 347 7.33 1.79 -14.34
N HIS A 348 7.38 1.73 -15.67
CA HIS A 348 8.56 1.21 -16.38
C HIS A 348 9.83 2.01 -16.03
N TYR A 349 9.77 3.33 -16.15
CA TYR A 349 10.89 4.22 -15.81
C TYR A 349 11.30 4.11 -14.34
N ASP A 350 10.32 4.15 -13.43
CA ASP A 350 10.55 4.18 -12.00
C ASP A 350 11.13 2.86 -11.46
N TRP A 351 10.64 1.73 -11.96
CA TRP A 351 11.14 0.42 -11.53
C TRP A 351 12.53 0.14 -12.06
N GLN A 352 12.82 0.52 -13.31
CA GLN A 352 14.15 0.37 -13.88
C GLN A 352 15.20 1.17 -13.11
N ARG A 353 14.93 2.44 -12.79
CA ARG A 353 15.89 3.28 -12.04
C ARG A 353 16.13 2.79 -10.61
N GLN A 354 15.19 2.05 -10.02
CA GLN A 354 15.29 1.49 -8.67
C GLN A 354 15.79 0.04 -8.63
N GLY A 355 15.93 -0.62 -9.80
CA GLY A 355 16.34 -2.02 -9.89
C GLY A 355 15.27 -3.01 -9.44
N LEU A 356 13.99 -2.65 -9.52
CA LEU A 356 12.88 -3.46 -9.01
C LEU A 356 12.47 -4.57 -9.97
N SER A 357 12.08 -5.73 -9.42
CA SER A 357 11.54 -6.87 -10.17
C SER A 357 10.04 -6.74 -10.47
N GLY A 358 9.34 -5.88 -9.73
CA GLY A 358 7.91 -5.64 -9.83
C GLY A 358 7.46 -4.64 -8.79
N ALA A 359 6.19 -4.74 -8.40
CA ALA A 359 5.65 -3.86 -7.38
C ALA A 359 4.60 -4.54 -6.50
N TYR A 360 4.50 -4.01 -5.29
CA TYR A 360 3.54 -4.37 -4.27
C TYR A 360 2.50 -3.24 -4.13
N ASN A 361 1.27 -3.58 -4.51
CA ASN A 361 0.11 -2.69 -4.50
C ASN A 361 -0.63 -2.79 -3.18
N ASP A 362 -0.68 -1.70 -2.43
CA ASP A 362 -1.41 -1.66 -1.16
C ASP A 362 -2.82 -1.08 -1.33
N ASP A 363 -3.68 -1.30 -0.34
CA ASP A 363 -5.03 -0.75 -0.28
C ASP A 363 -5.91 -1.02 -1.51
N MET A 364 -5.71 -2.14 -2.19
CA MET A 364 -6.41 -2.42 -3.45
C MET A 364 -7.94 -2.56 -3.30
N ALA A 365 -8.43 -2.84 -2.08
CA ALA A 365 -9.86 -2.86 -1.77
C ALA A 365 -10.46 -1.46 -1.50
N LYS A 366 -9.65 -0.39 -1.46
CA LYS A 366 -10.10 0.99 -1.37
C LYS A 366 -10.50 1.50 -2.76
N LEU A 367 -11.67 1.06 -3.21
CA LEU A 367 -12.24 1.33 -4.54
C LEU A 367 -13.26 2.49 -4.48
N LEU A 368 -14.40 2.36 -5.18
CA LEU A 368 -15.46 3.37 -5.26
C LEU A 368 -16.72 3.00 -4.44
N GLY A 369 -16.62 2.03 -3.52
CA GLY A 369 -17.74 1.52 -2.73
C GLY A 369 -18.02 2.31 -1.44
N GLU A 370 -19.00 1.82 -0.67
CA GLU A 370 -19.43 2.44 0.61
C GLU A 370 -18.32 2.51 1.66
N ASN A 371 -17.31 1.66 1.56
CA ASN A 371 -16.14 1.68 2.43
C ASN A 371 -15.27 2.93 2.26
N GLN A 372 -15.50 3.72 1.21
CA GLN A 372 -14.74 4.94 0.88
C GLN A 372 -15.65 6.16 0.66
N PHE A 373 -16.90 5.94 0.27
CA PHE A 373 -17.86 6.98 -0.08
C PHE A 373 -19.22 6.72 0.57
N THR A 374 -19.57 7.51 1.59
CA THR A 374 -20.90 7.52 2.19
C THR A 374 -21.67 8.74 1.68
N LEU A 375 -22.53 8.55 0.68
CA LEU A 375 -23.18 9.63 -0.05
C LEU A 375 -24.36 10.23 0.74
N ILE A 376 -24.44 11.57 0.77
CA ILE A 376 -25.63 12.32 1.26
C ILE A 376 -26.40 12.90 0.07
N ALA A 377 -25.71 13.51 -0.89
CA ALA A 377 -26.30 14.10 -2.10
C ALA A 377 -25.31 14.09 -3.27
N GLY A 378 -25.82 14.06 -4.52
CA GLY A 378 -25.01 14.08 -5.74
C GLY A 378 -24.36 12.74 -6.07
N GLY A 379 -23.05 12.74 -6.26
CA GLY A 379 -22.19 11.55 -6.30
C GLY A 379 -22.04 10.87 -7.68
N GLN A 380 -22.67 11.40 -8.72
CA GLN A 380 -22.47 10.92 -10.09
C GLN A 380 -21.02 11.17 -10.53
N ILE A 381 -20.40 10.17 -11.16
CA ILE A 381 -19.04 10.28 -11.69
C ILE A 381 -19.13 10.71 -13.16
N ALA A 382 -18.32 11.69 -13.58
CA ALA A 382 -18.36 12.22 -14.95
C ALA A 382 -17.84 11.20 -15.98
N GLU A 383 -16.82 10.42 -15.63
CA GLU A 383 -16.15 9.49 -16.53
C GLU A 383 -16.76 8.08 -16.54
N LEU A 384 -17.68 7.79 -15.62
CA LEU A 384 -18.25 6.45 -15.38
C LEU A 384 -19.78 6.52 -15.28
N PRO A 385 -20.51 5.47 -15.71
CA PRO A 385 -21.98 5.47 -15.68
C PRO A 385 -22.57 5.16 -14.29
N PHE A 386 -21.82 5.44 -13.23
CA PHE A 386 -22.18 5.06 -11.85
C PHE A 386 -22.05 6.23 -10.89
N LYS A 387 -22.77 6.14 -9.78
CA LYS A 387 -22.50 6.95 -8.58
C LYS A 387 -21.43 6.28 -7.74
N VAL A 388 -20.68 7.06 -6.97
CA VAL A 388 -19.83 6.50 -5.89
C VAL A 388 -20.68 5.84 -4.80
N GLY A 389 -20.05 5.01 -3.97
CA GLY A 389 -20.66 4.44 -2.77
C GLY A 389 -21.51 3.20 -3.04
N ASN A 390 -21.21 2.40 -4.07
CA ASN A 390 -21.87 1.12 -4.31
C ASN A 390 -20.92 0.08 -4.91
N ASP A 391 -21.33 -1.19 -4.81
CA ASP A 391 -20.54 -2.34 -5.25
C ASP A 391 -20.38 -2.38 -6.78
N GLU A 392 -21.36 -1.91 -7.55
CA GLU A 392 -21.29 -1.85 -9.02
C GLU A 392 -20.18 -0.90 -9.50
N ALA A 393 -20.12 0.32 -8.94
CA ALA A 393 -19.08 1.29 -9.23
C ALA A 393 -17.70 0.76 -8.82
N ALA A 394 -17.61 0.15 -7.64
CA ALA A 394 -16.37 -0.42 -7.13
C ALA A 394 -15.85 -1.55 -8.02
N LYS A 395 -16.74 -2.47 -8.42
CA LYS A 395 -16.40 -3.59 -9.31
C LYS A 395 -15.99 -3.11 -10.70
N PHE A 396 -16.74 -2.19 -11.31
CA PHE A 396 -16.42 -1.64 -12.64
C PHE A 396 -15.07 -0.91 -12.63
N TYR A 397 -14.78 -0.15 -11.58
CA TYR A 397 -13.49 0.50 -11.41
C TYR A 397 -12.34 -0.50 -11.21
N ALA A 398 -12.56 -1.57 -10.45
CA ALA A 398 -11.60 -2.64 -10.28
C ALA A 398 -11.30 -3.41 -11.58
N GLU A 399 -12.29 -3.58 -12.46
CA GLU A 399 -12.09 -4.17 -13.79
C GLU A 399 -11.20 -3.28 -14.67
N GLN A 400 -11.46 -1.97 -14.73
CA GLN A 400 -10.58 -1.04 -15.46
C GLN A 400 -9.16 -0.96 -14.86
N MET A 401 -9.05 -1.08 -13.53
CA MET A 401 -7.75 -1.16 -12.87
C MET A 401 -6.98 -2.42 -13.29
N ALA A 402 -7.66 -3.55 -13.49
CA ALA A 402 -7.04 -4.77 -14.00
C ALA A 402 -6.49 -4.58 -15.42
N ASP A 403 -7.25 -3.89 -16.29
CA ASP A 403 -6.80 -3.55 -17.64
C ASP A 403 -5.58 -2.62 -17.61
N PHE A 404 -5.56 -1.62 -16.73
CA PHE A 404 -4.40 -0.78 -16.53
C PHE A 404 -3.18 -1.57 -16.04
N LEU A 405 -3.36 -2.48 -15.08
CA LEU A 405 -2.29 -3.33 -14.59
C LEU A 405 -1.75 -4.27 -15.67
N GLN A 406 -2.57 -4.69 -16.62
CA GLN A 406 -2.12 -5.42 -17.80
C GLN A 406 -1.19 -4.58 -18.68
N ILE A 407 -1.46 -3.28 -18.85
CA ILE A 407 -0.55 -2.34 -19.53
C ILE A 407 0.78 -2.25 -18.75
N VAL A 408 0.72 -2.12 -17.43
CA VAL A 408 1.92 -2.09 -16.57
C VAL A 408 2.74 -3.37 -16.75
N LYS A 409 2.13 -4.57 -16.73
CA LYS A 409 2.84 -5.84 -16.95
C LYS A 409 3.48 -5.91 -18.34
N ILE A 410 2.80 -5.45 -19.39
CA ILE A 410 3.36 -5.43 -20.75
C ILE A 410 4.58 -4.53 -20.83
N LYS A 411 4.49 -3.30 -20.32
CA LYS A 411 5.59 -2.32 -20.39
C LYS A 411 6.78 -2.72 -19.53
N THR A 412 6.54 -3.26 -18.35
CA THR A 412 7.60 -3.60 -17.39
C THR A 412 8.17 -5.00 -17.60
N GLY A 413 7.42 -5.90 -18.25
CA GLY A 413 7.76 -7.32 -18.36
C GLY A 413 7.70 -8.08 -17.03
N THR A 414 7.12 -7.48 -15.97
CA THR A 414 7.13 -8.09 -14.64
C THR A 414 6.31 -9.38 -14.58
N ARG A 415 6.75 -10.27 -13.68
CA ARG A 415 6.01 -11.47 -13.21
C ARG A 415 5.87 -11.47 -11.69
N TRP A 416 6.01 -10.28 -11.09
CA TRP A 416 6.03 -10.02 -9.67
C TRP A 416 5.15 -8.81 -9.35
N LEU A 417 3.98 -8.76 -9.98
CA LEU A 417 2.94 -7.80 -9.60
C LEU A 417 2.19 -8.35 -8.39
N ALA A 418 2.33 -7.68 -7.26
CA ALA A 418 1.80 -8.11 -5.99
C ALA A 418 0.66 -7.21 -5.49
N ALA A 419 -0.25 -7.77 -4.70
CA ALA A 419 -1.32 -7.05 -4.02
C ALA A 419 -1.35 -7.37 -2.51
N ASN A 420 -1.55 -6.35 -1.67
CA ASN A 420 -1.95 -6.54 -0.28
C ASN A 420 -3.43 -6.89 -0.22
N ILE A 421 -3.73 -8.09 0.25
CA ILE A 421 -5.11 -8.50 0.51
C ILE A 421 -5.33 -8.85 1.98
N SER A 422 -4.30 -8.70 2.83
CA SER A 422 -4.36 -9.06 4.25
C SER A 422 -5.04 -10.43 4.46
N GLU A 423 -6.17 -10.46 5.16
CA GLU A 423 -6.95 -11.65 5.46
C GLU A 423 -8.08 -11.93 4.45
N LEU A 424 -8.28 -11.10 3.43
CA LEU A 424 -9.41 -11.22 2.49
C LEU A 424 -9.40 -12.54 1.74
N ASN A 425 -10.57 -13.17 1.65
CA ASN A 425 -10.82 -14.31 0.77
C ASN A 425 -11.45 -13.80 -0.54
N LEU A 426 -10.66 -13.81 -1.62
CA LEU A 426 -11.03 -13.21 -2.91
C LEU A 426 -12.23 -13.86 -3.61
N TRP A 427 -12.61 -15.08 -3.24
CA TRP A 427 -13.82 -15.73 -3.78
C TRP A 427 -15.07 -15.43 -2.97
N GLU A 428 -14.90 -14.93 -1.74
CA GLU A 428 -16.01 -14.61 -0.83
C GLU A 428 -16.18 -13.11 -0.61
N TYR A 429 -15.38 -12.29 -1.30
CA TYR A 429 -15.42 -10.83 -1.32
C TYR A 429 -15.96 -10.35 -2.68
N SER A 430 -17.25 -9.97 -2.73
CA SER A 430 -18.02 -9.70 -3.95
C SER A 430 -17.45 -8.59 -4.83
N VAL A 431 -16.78 -7.62 -4.21
CA VAL A 431 -16.27 -6.42 -4.88
C VAL A 431 -14.96 -6.70 -5.64
N TRP A 432 -14.28 -7.83 -5.39
CA TRP A 432 -13.07 -8.19 -6.11
C TRP A 432 -13.37 -9.02 -7.36
N PRO A 433 -13.26 -8.45 -8.57
CA PRO A 433 -13.62 -9.16 -9.79
C PRO A 433 -12.52 -10.14 -10.20
N THR A 434 -12.92 -11.20 -10.92
CA THR A 434 -11.99 -12.22 -11.46
C THR A 434 -10.84 -11.59 -12.28
N PRO A 435 -11.05 -10.65 -13.21
CA PRO A 435 -9.95 -9.98 -13.91
C PRO A 435 -8.89 -9.36 -13.00
N LEU A 436 -9.29 -8.72 -11.89
CA LEU A 436 -8.34 -8.14 -10.94
C LEU A 436 -7.59 -9.20 -10.14
N ARG A 437 -8.22 -10.35 -9.88
CA ARG A 437 -7.51 -11.50 -9.28
C ARG A 437 -6.47 -12.06 -10.25
N ASP A 438 -6.90 -12.32 -11.48
CA ASP A 438 -6.11 -13.08 -12.46
C ASP A 438 -4.92 -12.27 -13.02
N ILE A 439 -4.89 -10.95 -12.85
CA ILE A 439 -3.75 -10.12 -13.28
C ILE A 439 -2.56 -10.14 -12.30
N MET A 440 -2.79 -10.50 -11.04
CA MET A 440 -1.75 -10.50 -9.99
C MET A 440 -0.91 -11.79 -10.03
N ASP A 441 0.35 -11.68 -9.62
CA ASP A 441 1.28 -12.82 -9.54
C ASP A 441 1.56 -13.25 -8.10
N VAL A 442 1.39 -12.33 -7.14
CA VAL A 442 1.81 -12.49 -5.74
C VAL A 442 0.83 -11.83 -4.78
N TRP A 443 0.59 -12.49 -3.64
CA TRP A 443 -0.36 -12.01 -2.62
C TRP A 443 0.34 -11.79 -1.29
N LEU A 444 0.32 -10.56 -0.78
CA LEU A 444 0.72 -10.29 0.61
C LEU A 444 -0.47 -10.57 1.53
N ARG A 445 -0.26 -11.46 2.51
CA ARG A 445 -1.26 -11.88 3.49
C ARG A 445 -0.90 -11.36 4.88
N GLU A 446 -1.07 -10.06 5.07
CA GLU A 446 -0.83 -9.36 6.33
C GLU A 446 -1.75 -9.86 7.46
N HIS A 447 -1.16 -10.11 8.64
CA HIS A 447 -1.82 -10.66 9.84
C HIS A 447 -2.58 -11.98 9.60
N TYR A 448 -2.31 -12.70 8.51
CA TYR A 448 -3.07 -13.89 8.12
C TYR A 448 -3.02 -15.01 9.17
N LEU A 449 -1.90 -15.14 9.86
CA LEU A 449 -1.71 -16.11 10.94
C LEU A 449 -1.48 -15.39 12.27
N SER A 450 -2.18 -15.82 13.32
CA SER A 450 -1.95 -15.40 14.69
C SER A 450 -1.91 -16.62 15.63
N PRO A 451 -1.18 -16.58 16.76
CA PRO A 451 -1.12 -17.69 17.70
C PRO A 451 -2.50 -18.15 18.17
N ALA A 452 -3.45 -17.22 18.34
CA ALA A 452 -4.82 -17.51 18.77
C ALA A 452 -5.84 -17.57 17.63
N MET A 453 -5.45 -17.97 16.42
CA MET A 453 -6.30 -17.97 15.23
C MET A 453 -7.55 -18.87 15.35
N GLY A 454 -7.53 -19.91 16.22
CA GLY A 454 -8.65 -20.86 16.38
C GLY A 454 -8.83 -21.83 15.21
N LEU A 455 -9.62 -22.89 15.41
CA LEU A 455 -9.87 -23.91 14.38
C LEU A 455 -10.82 -23.43 13.28
N ASP A 456 -11.86 -22.65 13.59
CA ASP A 456 -12.83 -22.19 12.57
C ASP A 456 -12.13 -21.30 11.53
N ARG A 457 -11.27 -20.38 11.96
CA ARG A 457 -10.50 -19.52 11.03
C ARG A 457 -9.49 -20.34 10.23
N MET A 458 -8.78 -21.28 10.85
CA MET A 458 -7.88 -22.22 10.14
C MET A 458 -8.62 -22.98 9.03
N GLN A 459 -9.82 -23.50 9.32
CA GLN A 459 -10.64 -24.27 8.37
C GLN A 459 -11.30 -23.41 7.29
N ARG A 460 -11.39 -22.09 7.48
CA ARG A 460 -11.88 -21.14 6.45
C ARG A 460 -10.77 -20.54 5.58
N SER A 461 -9.51 -20.73 5.95
CA SER A 461 -8.34 -20.17 5.26
C SER A 461 -7.88 -21.04 4.07
N TRP A 462 -8.83 -21.59 3.30
CA TRP A 462 -8.54 -22.49 2.18
C TRP A 462 -8.03 -21.74 0.93
N ASP A 463 -8.22 -20.44 0.88
CA ASP A 463 -7.99 -19.57 -0.27
C ASP A 463 -6.52 -19.45 -0.65
N SER A 464 -5.58 -19.54 0.30
CA SER A 464 -4.15 -19.63 -0.01
C SER A 464 -3.81 -20.85 -0.90
N PHE A 465 -4.51 -21.97 -0.72
CA PHE A 465 -4.33 -23.17 -1.56
C PHE A 465 -5.02 -23.04 -2.93
N ALA A 466 -6.00 -22.15 -3.04
CA ALA A 466 -6.66 -21.82 -4.31
C ALA A 466 -5.75 -20.90 -5.15
N LEU A 467 -5.19 -19.85 -4.55
CA LEU A 467 -4.24 -18.94 -5.21
C LEU A 467 -3.02 -19.72 -5.74
N ALA A 468 -2.43 -20.56 -4.89
CA ALA A 468 -1.33 -21.43 -5.31
C ALA A 468 -1.71 -22.36 -6.48
N LYS A 469 -3.00 -22.75 -6.58
CA LYS A 469 -3.47 -23.63 -7.66
C LYS A 469 -3.62 -22.89 -8.99
N LEU A 470 -3.79 -21.57 -8.96
CA LEU A 470 -3.73 -20.70 -10.13
C LEU A 470 -2.28 -20.45 -10.60
N GLY A 471 -1.29 -20.74 -9.75
CA GLY A 471 0.13 -20.50 -10.02
C GLY A 471 0.71 -19.29 -9.28
N ASP A 472 -0.14 -18.61 -8.52
CA ASP A 472 0.20 -17.39 -7.78
C ASP A 472 1.02 -17.70 -6.55
N LYS A 473 1.81 -16.73 -6.12
CA LYS A 473 2.62 -16.81 -4.90
C LYS A 473 1.93 -16.14 -3.72
N SER A 474 2.33 -16.47 -2.50
CA SER A 474 1.83 -15.75 -1.32
C SER A 474 2.91 -15.57 -0.27
N LEU A 475 3.14 -14.33 0.16
CA LEU A 475 3.85 -14.09 1.41
C LEU A 475 2.84 -14.12 2.55
N ILE A 476 3.03 -15.03 3.49
CA ILE A 476 2.14 -15.27 4.62
C ILE A 476 2.79 -14.72 5.88
N MET A 477 2.16 -13.70 6.46
CA MET A 477 2.65 -13.07 7.69
C MET A 477 2.06 -13.78 8.91
N ALA A 478 2.94 -14.22 9.80
CA ALA A 478 2.58 -14.67 11.14
C ALA A 478 2.87 -13.56 12.14
N THR A 479 1.83 -13.00 12.75
CA THR A 479 1.96 -11.93 13.76
C THR A 479 1.99 -12.50 15.17
N THR A 480 2.65 -11.84 16.11
CA THR A 480 2.51 -12.14 17.54
C THR A 480 1.27 -11.51 18.18
N ARG A 481 0.52 -10.69 17.44
CA ARG A 481 -0.75 -10.11 17.90
C ARG A 481 -1.78 -11.19 18.20
N GLY A 482 -2.58 -10.98 19.23
CA GLY A 482 -3.52 -11.94 19.80
C GLY A 482 -2.84 -13.07 20.55
N GLY A 483 -1.51 -13.03 20.72
CA GLY A 483 -0.71 -14.09 21.32
C GLY A 483 -0.51 -13.97 22.83
N ARG A 484 0.38 -14.80 23.36
CA ARG A 484 0.87 -14.73 24.75
C ARG A 484 1.64 -13.44 25.00
N SER A 485 2.37 -12.93 24.01
CA SER A 485 3.17 -11.72 24.11
C SER A 485 2.32 -10.47 24.32
N GLU A 486 1.12 -10.41 23.74
CA GLU A 486 0.19 -9.30 23.98
C GLU A 486 -0.30 -9.30 25.44
N ASN A 487 -0.53 -10.48 26.02
CA ASN A 487 -0.94 -10.64 27.41
C ASN A 487 0.21 -10.49 28.42
N ASN A 488 1.45 -10.76 28.00
CA ASN A 488 2.64 -10.68 28.86
C ASN A 488 3.85 -10.14 28.08
N VAL A 489 3.78 -8.83 27.79
CA VAL A 489 4.74 -8.13 26.91
C VAL A 489 6.17 -8.16 27.41
N THR A 490 6.39 -8.28 28.73
CA THR A 490 7.73 -8.35 29.35
C THR A 490 8.35 -9.74 29.27
N SER A 491 7.57 -10.77 28.95
CA SER A 491 8.03 -12.15 28.99
C SER A 491 8.70 -12.55 27.69
N SER A 492 10.03 -12.64 27.70
CA SER A 492 10.80 -13.21 26.58
C SER A 492 10.24 -14.56 26.13
N ASN A 493 9.86 -15.44 27.06
CA ASN A 493 9.27 -16.74 26.73
C ASN A 493 7.92 -16.62 26.00
N ALA A 494 7.09 -15.63 26.31
CA ALA A 494 5.82 -15.42 25.63
C ALA A 494 6.02 -15.09 24.15
N TRP A 495 6.89 -14.13 23.84
CA TRP A 495 7.25 -13.75 22.47
C TRP A 495 7.80 -14.93 21.66
N HIS A 496 8.75 -15.68 22.21
CA HIS A 496 9.33 -16.80 21.49
C HIS A 496 8.34 -17.93 21.26
N LYS A 497 7.45 -18.23 22.22
CA LYS A 497 6.39 -19.22 22.01
C LYS A 497 5.40 -18.82 20.91
N ASP A 498 5.11 -17.53 20.79
CA ASP A 498 4.25 -17.03 19.73
C ASP A 498 4.94 -17.09 18.36
N ILE A 499 6.24 -16.80 18.28
CA ILE A 499 7.04 -16.99 17.06
C ILE A 499 7.11 -18.47 16.67
N GLU A 500 7.39 -19.38 17.62
CA GLU A 500 7.39 -20.84 17.40
C GLU A 500 6.02 -21.32 16.88
N THR A 501 4.94 -20.85 17.50
CA THR A 501 3.56 -21.17 17.09
C THR A 501 3.27 -20.58 15.71
N GLY A 502 3.69 -19.35 15.43
CA GLY A 502 3.55 -18.69 14.13
C GLY A 502 4.25 -19.45 13.02
N LEU A 503 5.47 -19.96 13.25
CA LEU A 503 6.18 -20.81 12.30
C LEU A 503 5.47 -22.15 12.08
N ALA A 504 4.99 -22.79 13.14
CA ALA A 504 4.21 -24.03 13.03
C ALA A 504 2.93 -23.82 12.21
N LEU A 505 2.19 -22.74 12.48
CA LEU A 505 1.01 -22.33 11.71
C LEU A 505 1.37 -22.07 10.25
N TYR A 506 2.46 -21.34 9.98
CA TYR A 506 2.92 -21.12 8.60
C TYR A 506 3.14 -22.45 7.86
N TYR A 507 3.77 -23.43 8.50
CA TYR A 507 3.95 -24.75 7.90
C TYR A 507 2.66 -25.53 7.65
N PHE A 508 1.50 -25.16 8.24
CA PHE A 508 0.22 -25.68 7.77
C PHE A 508 -0.11 -25.17 6.36
N PHE A 509 0.23 -23.94 6.02
CA PHE A 509 -0.06 -23.31 4.73
C PHE A 509 1.07 -23.43 3.70
N ASN A 510 2.30 -23.75 4.15
CA ASN A 510 3.47 -23.81 3.29
C ASN A 510 3.30 -24.72 2.06
N LEU A 511 3.55 -24.17 0.88
CA LEU A 511 3.70 -24.85 -0.39
C LEU A 511 5.06 -24.41 -0.94
N PRO A 512 6.10 -25.27 -0.88
CA PRO A 512 7.46 -24.88 -1.26
C PRO A 512 7.51 -24.22 -2.64
N LYS A 513 8.30 -23.15 -2.77
CA LYS A 513 8.44 -22.27 -3.96
C LYS A 513 7.24 -21.38 -4.29
N VAL A 514 6.12 -21.54 -3.59
CA VAL A 514 4.88 -20.79 -3.83
C VAL A 514 4.57 -19.87 -2.66
N THR A 515 4.81 -20.32 -1.42
CA THR A 515 4.60 -19.53 -0.22
C THR A 515 5.92 -19.03 0.38
N TYR A 516 5.89 -17.83 0.96
CA TYR A 516 7.02 -17.19 1.64
C TYR A 516 6.63 -16.85 3.07
N TYR A 517 7.50 -17.15 4.03
CA TYR A 517 7.27 -16.87 5.44
C TYR A 517 7.79 -15.48 5.82
N HIS A 518 6.98 -14.77 6.60
CA HIS A 518 7.40 -13.56 7.28
C HIS A 518 6.85 -13.56 8.71
N SER A 519 7.71 -13.28 9.69
CA SER A 519 7.34 -13.19 11.10
C SER A 519 7.20 -11.72 11.47
N TRP A 520 6.08 -11.35 12.10
CA TRP A 520 5.71 -9.97 12.36
C TRP A 520 5.40 -9.68 13.81
N ASN A 521 5.63 -8.42 14.20
CA ASN A 521 5.33 -7.90 15.53
C ASN A 521 3.82 -7.69 15.75
N GLN A 522 3.45 -7.11 16.90
CA GLN A 522 2.05 -6.86 17.29
C GLN A 522 1.48 -5.51 16.81
N THR A 523 2.29 -4.70 16.12
CA THR A 523 1.99 -3.32 15.69
C THR A 523 1.86 -3.21 14.17
N PHE A 524 1.44 -2.05 13.68
CA PHE A 524 1.40 -1.70 12.25
C PHE A 524 2.65 -0.93 11.79
N ILE A 525 3.70 -0.86 12.63
CA ILE A 525 4.90 -0.07 12.33
C ILE A 525 5.92 -0.94 11.62
N TYR A 526 6.16 -0.60 10.35
CA TYR A 526 7.11 -1.29 9.51
C TYR A 526 8.57 -0.90 9.74
N GLY A 527 9.50 -1.61 9.08
CA GLY A 527 10.93 -1.30 9.08
C GLY A 527 11.82 -2.24 9.91
N SER A 528 13.11 -2.02 9.74
CA SER A 528 14.24 -2.78 10.28
C SER A 528 14.91 -2.08 11.46
N ASN A 529 14.37 -0.94 11.90
CA ASN A 529 14.86 -0.18 13.04
C ASN A 529 14.83 -0.98 14.34
N ASN A 530 15.44 -0.46 15.39
CA ASN A 530 15.52 -1.17 16.66
C ASN A 530 14.14 -1.42 17.29
N THR A 531 14.04 -2.54 18.01
CA THR A 531 12.88 -2.86 18.84
C THR A 531 12.70 -1.80 19.92
N GLN A 532 11.43 -1.56 20.28
CA GLN A 532 11.02 -0.59 21.27
C GLN A 532 10.24 -1.31 22.37
N PHE A 533 10.52 -0.92 23.61
CA PHE A 533 9.78 -1.32 24.79
C PHE A 533 9.39 -0.05 25.55
N ASP A 534 8.09 0.10 25.77
CA ASP A 534 7.50 1.25 26.45
C ASP A 534 6.98 0.78 27.81
N HIS A 535 7.64 1.27 28.86
CA HIS A 535 7.31 0.93 30.25
C HIS A 535 5.93 1.47 30.67
N ASP A 536 5.52 2.60 30.08
CA ASP A 536 4.33 3.35 30.47
C ASP A 536 3.12 2.99 29.60
N ASN A 537 3.37 2.63 28.33
CA ASN A 537 2.34 2.13 27.41
C ASN A 537 2.74 0.77 26.83
N ARG A 538 2.47 -0.31 27.57
CA ARG A 538 2.76 -1.68 27.13
C ARG A 538 2.15 -2.06 25.77
N GLY A 539 1.06 -1.40 25.35
CA GLY A 539 0.43 -1.63 24.04
C GLY A 539 1.22 -1.06 22.85
N SER A 540 2.14 -0.12 23.06
CA SER A 540 3.02 0.42 22.02
C SER A 540 4.33 -0.35 21.88
N SER A 541 4.68 -1.19 22.86
CA SER A 541 5.87 -2.04 22.82
C SER A 541 5.79 -2.99 21.64
N ASN A 542 6.87 -3.15 20.89
CA ASN A 542 6.91 -4.15 19.83
C ASN A 542 7.67 -5.41 20.26
N TRP A 543 8.52 -5.36 21.30
CA TRP A 543 9.30 -6.51 21.78
C TRP A 543 9.47 -6.48 23.29
N TYR A 544 9.91 -7.57 23.94
CA TYR A 544 10.12 -7.60 25.40
C TYR A 544 11.32 -6.76 25.89
N ARG A 545 12.18 -6.33 24.97
CA ARG A 545 13.32 -5.44 25.26
C ARG A 545 13.60 -4.52 24.08
N GLN A 546 14.22 -3.39 24.35
CA GLN A 546 14.62 -2.43 23.33
C GLN A 546 16.01 -2.72 22.74
N GLY A 547 16.28 -2.16 21.57
CA GLY A 547 17.64 -1.97 21.07
C GLY A 547 18.23 -3.07 20.20
N ILE A 548 17.42 -4.01 19.68
CA ILE A 548 17.88 -4.96 18.66
C ILE A 548 17.09 -4.80 17.36
N PRO A 549 17.64 -5.13 16.18
CA PRO A 549 16.90 -5.01 14.92
C PRO A 549 15.62 -5.86 14.92
N LYS A 550 14.49 -5.27 14.52
CA LYS A 550 13.18 -5.95 14.53
C LYS A 550 13.18 -7.25 13.73
N ASN A 551 13.56 -7.22 12.45
CA ASN A 551 13.50 -8.40 11.58
C ASN A 551 14.35 -9.57 12.10
N TRP A 552 15.50 -9.27 12.71
CA TRP A 552 16.30 -10.27 13.42
C TRP A 552 15.62 -10.83 14.67
N ALA A 553 14.92 -9.99 15.44
CA ALA A 553 14.21 -10.41 16.64
C ALA A 553 13.07 -11.41 16.35
N TYR A 554 12.35 -11.24 15.24
CA TYR A 554 11.17 -12.07 14.92
C TYR A 554 11.44 -13.26 14.04
N GLN A 555 12.48 -13.24 13.18
CA GLN A 555 12.75 -14.37 12.30
C GLN A 555 13.41 -15.53 13.08
N PRO A 556 12.77 -16.72 13.15
CA PRO A 556 13.31 -17.87 13.85
C PRO A 556 14.34 -18.62 12.98
N THR A 557 15.41 -17.93 12.56
CA THR A 557 16.45 -18.42 11.63
C THR A 557 16.94 -19.83 11.98
N LYS A 558 17.28 -20.08 13.25
CA LYS A 558 17.79 -21.39 13.69
C LYS A 558 16.77 -22.53 13.57
N MET A 559 15.48 -22.24 13.68
CA MET A 559 14.44 -23.24 13.41
C MET A 559 14.24 -23.45 11.90
N LEU A 560 14.32 -22.37 11.12
CA LEU A 560 14.20 -22.42 9.66
C LEU A 560 15.36 -23.22 9.01
N ASP A 561 16.56 -23.17 9.59
CA ASP A 561 17.73 -23.97 9.19
C ASP A 561 17.48 -25.49 9.29
N ILE A 562 16.54 -25.93 10.13
CA ILE A 562 16.20 -27.35 10.29
C ILE A 562 15.23 -27.78 9.19
N SER A 563 15.74 -28.53 8.21
CA SER A 563 14.90 -29.14 7.19
C SER A 563 13.88 -30.11 7.81
N ILE A 564 12.60 -29.89 7.57
CA ILE A 564 11.51 -30.85 7.80
C ILE A 564 11.04 -31.53 6.50
N GLY A 565 11.68 -31.22 5.37
CA GLY A 565 11.34 -31.75 4.05
C GLY A 565 10.17 -31.00 3.39
N TYR A 566 9.33 -31.72 2.65
CA TYR A 566 8.19 -31.20 1.91
C TYR A 566 6.86 -31.78 2.39
N PRO A 567 5.72 -31.07 2.23
CA PRO A 567 4.41 -31.59 2.62
C PRO A 567 4.10 -32.94 1.96
N SER A 568 3.51 -33.85 2.73
CA SER A 568 3.24 -35.23 2.29
C SER A 568 1.79 -35.64 2.57
N LYS A 569 1.46 -36.91 2.29
CA LYS A 569 0.10 -37.45 2.48
C LYS A 569 -0.18 -37.68 3.97
N ILE A 570 -1.46 -37.71 4.32
CA ILE A 570 -1.93 -38.07 5.67
C ILE A 570 -1.46 -39.50 6.01
N PRO A 571 -0.91 -39.77 7.21
CA PRO A 571 -0.58 -41.11 7.66
C PRO A 571 -1.81 -42.03 7.75
N LYS A 572 -1.61 -43.34 7.55
CA LYS A 572 -2.71 -44.32 7.61
C LYS A 572 -3.39 -44.28 8.98
N GLY A 573 -4.72 -44.31 9.00
CA GLY A 573 -5.54 -44.35 10.23
C GLY A 573 -5.99 -42.98 10.76
N TYR A 574 -5.51 -41.87 10.20
CA TYR A 574 -5.90 -40.53 10.62
C TYR A 574 -6.99 -39.93 9.73
N LYS A 575 -7.90 -39.16 10.34
CA LYS A 575 -9.00 -38.50 9.63
C LYS A 575 -8.58 -37.12 9.09
N PRO A 576 -8.94 -36.77 7.85
CA PRO A 576 -8.65 -35.46 7.31
C PRO A 576 -9.42 -34.35 8.04
N VAL A 577 -8.81 -33.17 8.11
CA VAL A 577 -9.48 -31.90 8.45
C VAL A 577 -10.35 -31.46 7.26
N TYR A 578 -11.39 -30.68 7.52
CA TYR A 578 -12.30 -30.14 6.52
C TYR A 578 -12.09 -28.63 6.31
N TRP A 579 -12.15 -28.21 5.06
CA TRP A 579 -12.36 -26.83 4.66
C TRP A 579 -13.82 -26.40 4.84
N LYS A 580 -14.02 -25.12 5.09
CA LYS A 580 -15.32 -24.46 5.23
C LYS A 580 -15.34 -23.17 4.40
N SER A 581 -16.23 -23.09 3.43
CA SER A 581 -16.61 -21.83 2.77
C SER A 581 -17.93 -21.33 3.38
N LYS A 582 -18.42 -20.17 2.93
CA LYS A 582 -19.75 -19.66 3.32
C LYS A 582 -20.89 -20.63 2.98
N GLN A 583 -20.79 -21.40 1.90
CA GLN A 583 -21.87 -22.29 1.42
C GLN A 583 -21.47 -23.78 1.26
N GLY A 584 -20.22 -24.14 1.52
CA GLY A 584 -19.69 -25.46 1.22
C GLY A 584 -18.62 -25.95 2.19
N LYS A 585 -18.27 -27.23 2.02
CA LYS A 585 -17.21 -27.91 2.77
C LYS A 585 -16.55 -28.98 1.92
N ALA A 586 -15.29 -29.25 2.17
CA ALA A 586 -14.53 -30.29 1.49
C ALA A 586 -13.44 -30.82 2.41
N LYS A 587 -12.99 -32.07 2.22
CA LYS A 587 -11.81 -32.57 2.96
C LYS A 587 -10.56 -31.84 2.45
N THR A 588 -9.61 -31.59 3.33
CA THR A 588 -8.29 -31.00 2.98
C THR A 588 -7.45 -31.88 2.02
N THR A 589 -7.89 -33.11 1.76
CA THR A 589 -7.34 -34.04 0.75
C THR A 589 -7.99 -33.92 -0.62
N GLU A 590 -9.09 -33.19 -0.73
CA GLU A 590 -9.79 -32.93 -1.99
C GLU A 590 -9.15 -31.74 -2.72
N THR A 591 -9.39 -31.66 -4.02
CA THR A 591 -8.82 -30.62 -4.89
C THR A 591 -9.87 -29.62 -5.36
N LYS A 592 -11.09 -29.68 -4.82
CA LYS A 592 -12.20 -28.80 -5.18
C LYS A 592 -13.00 -28.43 -3.93
N LEU A 593 -13.47 -27.19 -3.86
CA LEU A 593 -14.40 -26.71 -2.84
C LEU A 593 -15.51 -25.92 -3.52
N LEU A 594 -16.74 -26.12 -3.07
CA LEU A 594 -17.88 -25.35 -3.55
C LEU A 594 -17.92 -23.99 -2.83
N VAL A 595 -17.96 -22.90 -3.60
CA VAL A 595 -18.04 -21.52 -3.12
C VAL A 595 -19.11 -20.81 -3.95
N GLY A 596 -20.22 -20.43 -3.33
CA GLY A 596 -21.43 -20.05 -4.07
C GLY A 596 -21.84 -21.16 -5.06
N GLN A 597 -21.87 -20.82 -6.35
CA GLN A 597 -22.19 -21.75 -7.45
C GLN A 597 -20.94 -22.33 -8.13
N GLU A 598 -19.74 -21.90 -7.74
CA GLU A 598 -18.49 -22.25 -8.40
C GLU A 598 -17.74 -23.37 -7.66
N LYS A 599 -17.06 -24.24 -8.43
CA LYS A 599 -16.13 -25.25 -7.89
C LYS A 599 -14.70 -24.75 -8.00
N VAL A 600 -14.20 -24.14 -6.93
CA VAL A 600 -12.84 -23.60 -6.85
C VAL A 600 -11.83 -24.74 -6.73
N SER A 601 -10.76 -24.69 -7.53
CA SER A 601 -9.69 -25.70 -7.50
C SER A 601 -8.65 -25.39 -6.43
N LEU A 602 -8.20 -26.41 -5.69
CA LEU A 602 -7.26 -26.28 -4.57
C LEU A 602 -6.07 -27.23 -4.70
N HIS A 603 -4.91 -26.83 -4.18
CA HIS A 603 -3.89 -27.79 -3.77
C HIS A 603 -4.35 -28.59 -2.54
N LYS A 604 -3.97 -29.87 -2.47
CA LYS A 604 -4.23 -30.70 -1.29
C LYS A 604 -3.37 -30.20 -0.13
N ALA A 605 -4.02 -29.87 0.98
CA ALA A 605 -3.33 -29.49 2.21
C ALA A 605 -2.91 -30.70 3.04
N ASN A 606 -3.67 -31.80 2.96
CA ASN A 606 -3.44 -33.04 3.71
C ASN A 606 -3.32 -32.82 5.22
N TRP A 607 -4.14 -31.93 5.79
CA TRP A 607 -4.22 -31.73 7.23
C TRP A 607 -5.07 -32.83 7.85
N PHE A 608 -4.72 -33.26 9.05
CA PHE A 608 -5.42 -34.34 9.74
C PHE A 608 -5.51 -34.09 11.24
N TRP A 609 -6.45 -34.77 11.89
CA TRP A 609 -6.65 -34.69 13.33
C TRP A 609 -5.79 -35.72 14.05
N LEU A 610 -4.90 -35.29 14.96
CA LEU A 610 -4.30 -36.17 15.97
C LEU A 610 -5.24 -36.38 17.15
N TYR A 611 -6.00 -35.33 17.49
CA TYR A 611 -7.01 -35.32 18.54
C TYR A 611 -8.15 -34.37 18.16
N ARG A 612 -9.38 -34.67 18.59
CA ARG A 612 -10.52 -33.77 18.53
C ARG A 612 -11.55 -34.14 19.60
N SER A 613 -12.16 -33.15 20.23
CA SER A 613 -13.37 -33.30 21.06
C SER A 613 -14.62 -33.02 20.21
N GLY A 614 -15.83 -33.27 20.73
CA GLY A 614 -17.08 -33.00 19.98
C GLY A 614 -17.26 -33.84 18.71
N TRP A 615 -17.02 -35.16 18.81
CA TRP A 615 -16.86 -36.14 17.71
C TRP A 615 -17.94 -36.17 16.61
N VAL A 616 -19.11 -35.58 16.86
CA VAL A 616 -20.25 -35.54 15.91
C VAL A 616 -20.04 -34.48 14.82
N SER A 617 -19.17 -33.49 15.04
CA SER A 617 -18.93 -32.39 14.10
C SER A 617 -17.61 -32.55 13.32
N GLU A 618 -17.62 -32.11 12.05
CA GLU A 618 -16.40 -31.89 11.25
C GLU A 618 -15.64 -30.61 11.67
N PHE A 619 -16.24 -29.85 12.59
CA PHE A 619 -15.76 -28.62 13.21
C PHE A 619 -15.82 -28.81 14.73
N PRO A 620 -14.76 -29.38 15.34
CA PRO A 620 -14.75 -29.71 16.76
C PRO A 620 -14.57 -28.47 17.64
N GLU A 621 -15.04 -28.54 18.89
CA GLU A 621 -14.87 -27.48 19.89
C GLU A 621 -13.40 -27.28 20.30
N GLU A 622 -12.61 -28.35 20.29
CA GLU A 622 -11.17 -28.35 20.50
C GLU A 622 -10.51 -29.46 19.69
N GLY A 623 -9.29 -29.23 19.22
CA GLY A 623 -8.55 -30.24 18.49
C GLY A 623 -7.06 -29.97 18.40
N VAL A 624 -6.33 -31.04 18.05
CA VAL A 624 -4.92 -30.98 17.65
C VAL A 624 -4.84 -31.36 16.18
N MET A 625 -4.67 -30.35 15.34
CA MET A 625 -4.41 -30.53 13.91
C MET A 625 -2.94 -30.89 13.70
N ALA A 626 -2.67 -31.61 12.63
CA ALA A 626 -1.33 -31.91 12.18
C ALA A 626 -1.21 -31.91 10.65
N ARG A 627 0.01 -31.66 10.16
CA ARG A 627 0.38 -31.82 8.76
C ARG A 627 1.72 -32.53 8.65
N GLN A 628 1.74 -33.62 7.87
CA GLN A 628 2.90 -34.48 7.71
C GLN A 628 3.83 -33.91 6.64
N TYR A 629 5.12 -33.86 6.96
CA TYR A 629 6.19 -33.62 6.00
C TYR A 629 7.01 -34.90 5.80
N SER A 630 7.79 -34.98 4.71
CA SER A 630 8.66 -36.14 4.43
C SER A 630 9.63 -36.44 5.57
N ASP A 631 10.18 -35.38 6.17
CA ASP A 631 11.22 -35.43 7.20
C ASP A 631 10.75 -34.84 8.55
N GLY A 632 9.45 -34.59 8.72
CA GLY A 632 8.93 -33.93 9.92
C GLY A 632 7.41 -33.95 10.06
N LEU A 633 6.93 -33.29 11.10
CA LEU A 633 5.51 -33.13 11.42
C LEU A 633 5.31 -31.76 12.05
N VAL A 634 4.23 -31.08 11.69
CA VAL A 634 3.81 -29.85 12.40
C VAL A 634 2.46 -30.07 13.05
N VAL A 635 2.28 -29.51 14.24
CA VAL A 635 1.08 -29.69 15.07
C VAL A 635 0.62 -28.35 15.63
N TYR A 636 -0.68 -28.21 15.86
CA TYR A 636 -1.27 -27.03 16.50
C TYR A 636 -2.53 -27.39 17.28
N ARG A 637 -2.59 -26.95 18.53
CA ARG A 637 -3.73 -27.14 19.44
C ARG A 637 -4.52 -25.85 19.58
N ALA A 638 -5.83 -25.91 19.32
CA ALA A 638 -6.71 -24.75 19.46
C ALA A 638 -8.16 -25.17 19.79
N PRO A 639 -8.96 -24.24 20.35
CA PRO A 639 -10.40 -24.37 20.39
C PRO A 639 -11.00 -23.92 19.05
N GLN A 640 -12.32 -24.08 18.89
CA GLN A 640 -13.03 -23.67 17.70
C GLN A 640 -12.88 -22.17 17.42
N ASP A 641 -13.17 -21.35 18.43
CA ASP A 641 -13.12 -19.90 18.28
C ASP A 641 -11.71 -19.35 18.45
N ARG A 642 -11.49 -18.16 17.91
CA ARG A 642 -10.24 -17.41 18.02
C ARG A 642 -10.17 -16.59 19.31
N ASN A 643 -8.96 -16.18 19.70
CA ASN A 643 -8.70 -15.17 20.72
C ASN A 643 -9.37 -15.44 22.10
N GLN A 644 -9.65 -16.70 22.43
CA GLN A 644 -10.17 -17.06 23.75
C GLN A 644 -9.08 -16.94 24.82
N ALA A 645 -9.03 -15.82 25.55
CA ALA A 645 -7.96 -15.53 26.51
C ALA A 645 -7.76 -16.64 27.56
N SER A 646 -8.83 -17.23 28.08
CA SER A 646 -8.78 -18.33 29.05
C SER A 646 -8.06 -19.57 28.53
N TYR A 647 -8.11 -19.81 27.22
CA TYR A 647 -7.55 -21.02 26.62
C TYR A 647 -6.01 -21.02 26.62
N PHE A 648 -5.34 -19.87 26.72
CA PHE A 648 -3.88 -19.83 26.90
C PHE A 648 -3.41 -20.52 28.20
N HIS A 649 -4.30 -20.64 29.18
CA HIS A 649 -4.05 -21.29 30.47
C HIS A 649 -4.56 -22.73 30.53
N SER A 650 -5.05 -23.28 29.42
CA SER A 650 -5.49 -24.68 29.33
C SER A 650 -4.36 -25.63 29.70
N LYS A 651 -4.67 -26.63 30.54
CA LYS A 651 -3.72 -27.68 30.93
C LYS A 651 -3.14 -28.35 29.67
N PRO A 652 -1.82 -28.64 29.63
CA PRO A 652 -1.22 -29.33 28.51
C PRO A 652 -1.96 -30.63 28.18
N LEU A 653 -2.23 -30.85 26.89
CA LEU A 653 -2.86 -32.06 26.38
C LEU A 653 -1.79 -32.94 25.76
N ARG A 654 -1.70 -34.18 26.24
CA ARG A 654 -0.80 -35.20 25.70
C ARG A 654 -1.47 -35.92 24.53
N VAL A 655 -0.81 -35.92 23.36
CA VAL A 655 -1.33 -36.55 22.14
C VAL A 655 -0.27 -37.44 21.50
N SER A 656 -0.67 -38.64 21.09
CA SER A 656 0.22 -39.60 20.41
C SER A 656 0.57 -39.14 18.99
N LEU A 657 1.84 -39.32 18.62
CA LEU A 657 2.35 -38.97 17.29
C LEU A 657 2.34 -40.18 16.35
N PRO A 658 2.21 -39.97 15.02
CA PRO A 658 2.19 -41.04 14.01
C PRO A 658 3.56 -41.70 13.76
N GLY A 659 4.54 -41.47 14.63
CA GLY A 659 5.93 -41.88 14.47
C GLY A 659 6.81 -41.34 15.59
N VAL A 660 8.13 -41.46 15.40
CA VAL A 660 9.13 -40.94 16.34
C VAL A 660 9.67 -39.61 15.83
N TYR A 661 9.64 -38.61 16.69
CA TYR A 661 10.03 -37.24 16.33
C TYR A 661 10.94 -36.62 17.39
N ARG A 662 11.55 -35.49 17.06
CA ARG A 662 12.23 -34.58 17.99
C ARG A 662 11.64 -33.19 17.80
N ARG A 663 11.31 -32.49 18.89
CA ARG A 663 10.89 -31.09 18.83
C ARG A 663 12.07 -30.24 18.39
N VAL A 664 11.84 -29.36 17.42
CA VAL A 664 12.79 -28.31 17.05
C VAL A 664 12.63 -27.18 18.05
N ASN A 665 13.67 -26.92 18.83
CA ASN A 665 13.69 -25.83 19.79
C ASN A 665 14.07 -24.52 19.10
N ARG A 666 13.78 -23.39 19.75
CA ARG A 666 14.09 -22.03 19.27
C ARG A 666 15.52 -21.85 18.76
N ASP A 667 16.50 -22.42 19.46
CA ASP A 667 17.92 -22.31 19.12
C ASP A 667 18.37 -23.26 17.99
N GLY A 668 17.43 -23.99 17.40
CA GLY A 668 17.67 -25.01 16.36
C GLY A 668 18.06 -26.37 16.93
N SER A 669 18.23 -26.52 18.25
CA SER A 669 18.52 -27.82 18.86
C SER A 669 17.31 -28.77 18.75
N LEU A 670 17.59 -30.07 18.74
CA LEU A 670 16.56 -31.11 18.68
C LEU A 670 16.39 -31.77 20.05
N SER A 671 15.15 -31.91 20.53
CA SER A 671 14.84 -32.63 21.77
C SER A 671 15.22 -34.12 21.71
N ALA A 672 15.08 -34.81 22.84
CA ALA A 672 15.06 -36.27 22.86
C ALA A 672 13.95 -36.82 21.94
N PRO A 673 14.12 -38.04 21.38
CA PRO A 673 13.06 -38.73 20.64
C PRO A 673 11.76 -38.86 21.46
N ILE A 674 10.63 -38.53 20.84
CA ILE A 674 9.29 -38.58 21.44
C ILE A 674 8.29 -39.31 20.53
N HIS A 675 7.37 -40.04 21.15
CA HIS A 675 6.21 -40.69 20.51
C HIS A 675 4.88 -40.01 20.85
N TYR A 676 4.91 -39.03 21.73
CA TYR A 676 3.79 -38.20 22.13
C TYR A 676 4.30 -36.77 22.31
N ILE A 677 3.40 -35.79 22.20
CA ILE A 677 3.69 -34.40 22.49
C ILE A 677 2.70 -33.86 23.51
N GLU A 678 3.16 -32.97 24.38
CA GLU A 678 2.30 -32.17 25.24
C GLU A 678 2.20 -30.76 24.66
N LEU A 679 0.97 -30.29 24.44
CA LEU A 679 0.69 -28.97 23.88
C LEU A 679 -0.22 -28.20 24.84
N GLY A 680 0.17 -26.99 25.22
CA GLY A 680 -0.72 -26.02 25.87
C GLY A 680 -1.78 -25.48 24.91
N GLY A 681 -2.69 -24.65 25.42
CA GLY A 681 -3.67 -24.01 24.55
C GLY A 681 -3.02 -22.97 23.62
N TYR A 682 -3.44 -22.95 22.35
CA TYR A 682 -2.83 -22.15 21.28
C TYR A 682 -1.33 -22.41 21.11
N GLU A 683 -0.87 -23.64 21.33
CA GLU A 683 0.53 -24.03 21.11
C GLU A 683 0.67 -24.76 19.77
N GLY A 684 1.60 -24.26 18.95
CA GLY A 684 2.09 -24.93 17.75
C GLY A 684 3.52 -25.44 17.96
N ALA A 685 3.86 -26.54 17.28
CA ALA A 685 5.22 -27.08 17.33
C ALA A 685 5.67 -27.65 15.98
N VAL A 686 6.96 -27.48 15.69
CA VAL A 686 7.66 -28.06 14.54
C VAL A 686 8.49 -29.24 15.02
N LEU A 687 8.31 -30.40 14.38
CA LEU A 687 8.94 -31.65 14.78
C LEU A 687 9.76 -32.24 13.62
N LYS A 688 11.01 -32.62 13.90
CA LYS A 688 11.88 -33.35 12.98
C LYS A 688 11.69 -34.86 13.18
N ARG A 689 11.53 -35.61 12.10
CA ARG A 689 11.40 -37.08 12.17
C ARG A 689 12.74 -37.72 12.54
N VAL A 690 12.71 -38.72 13.42
CA VAL A 690 13.87 -39.57 13.69
C VAL A 690 13.98 -40.59 12.55
N ARG A 691 15.16 -40.64 11.92
CA ARG A 691 15.46 -41.63 10.87
C ARG A 691 15.75 -42.99 11.48
#